data_AF-A0AAD9JGF3-F1
#
_entry.id   AF-A0AAD9JGF3-F1
#
_cell.length_a   1.000
_cell.length_b   1.000
_cell.length_c   1.000
_cell.angle_alpha   90.00
_cell.angle_beta   90.00
_cell.angle_gamma   90.00
#
_symmetry.space_group_name_H-M   'P 1'
#
loop_
_entity.id
_entity.type
_entity.pdbx_description
1 polymer ?
#
loop_
_entity_poly.entity_id
_entity_poly.type
_entity_poly.pdbx_seq_one_letter_code
_entity_poly.pdbx_strand_id
1 'polypeptide(L)'
;MNIINSASALSRRGSLTTLHWVPSHTNIEGNERADALANEATNLTNILHAEQTPVDVAIGDDEIYDGDESLPIPNKCLFLGYPETKYRAESAVLRSNGTPLKCGGEGDPYYVTSGLKREIENNGILLRVGNGKNLLEQAYVGNVAWAHIVANNVLARDKIFGGEVFFITDDTPKLNPSRFMEIFLKARGMSLSTVRAVDVIFGYEDPTQNKFKNWDFEANLSNDDWTISGATVTIVHDPYHGQKCIKVENRKGVDSGLSQTVQGLKQNTNYYVSAFVKLLTDNPDHQGYTKFTLLCKSGRAKTIVAVLPFQSSQKLWKHIGGDFKVYAGHVVKCWIRVEPKGISYTIDAASFIELRKQSNWTAYFDEKIRKIRTSSLNIKGQLPDGCFPASTVVKIELKRHQFGFGSAIKVKEFVGNREVQVKYRNFILKHFNWAVFENAMKWRQMERRSGKIKYKFFNKAMDILRRNNMTIRGHAFLWDVMSRNPDWVQHLTGSALKDAAIRRITYMTKYYKDKIAEWDVCNEVLHQHFFEEQSGYQDLLVSEFKTAHKYDANTKLFLNDYEIVRNGRLTSAIADLAEFLNKRKAYCGGIGIQSHLRIVPLDEEVLKKRVQIAGRLNLPITITEFSVHSTDVQTRANALDTAFRVYFADPNVHAILLWGFADQFPSFANDFYLTEGKYFTPNAAGQKLLNLIHKEWSTKKDIRPTNKMVDVTISEAFRGIYKLTAVCDGQIKVEKEFYVGDAPTIVNF
;
A
#
# COMPACT_ATOMS: atom_id res chain seq x y z
N MET A 1 27.01 -0.52 -46.41
CA MET A 1 26.59 -1.50 -47.44
C MET A 1 25.17 -1.18 -47.83
N ASN A 2 24.92 -0.87 -49.10
CA ASN A 2 23.57 -0.63 -49.63
C ASN A 2 23.12 -1.85 -50.46
N ILE A 3 21.93 -2.36 -50.09
CA ILE A 3 20.84 -2.93 -50.91
C ILE A 3 21.10 -4.24 -51.69
N ILE A 4 20.30 -5.27 -51.38
CA ILE A 4 19.43 -5.93 -52.37
C ILE A 4 17.99 -5.96 -51.83
N ASN A 5 17.14 -5.16 -52.47
CA ASN A 5 15.69 -5.29 -52.51
C ASN A 5 15.33 -6.42 -53.48
N SER A 6 14.50 -7.37 -53.06
CA SER A 6 13.67 -8.21 -53.94
C SER A 6 12.56 -8.83 -53.07
N ALA A 7 11.27 -8.74 -53.38
CA ALA A 7 10.67 -8.68 -54.70
C ALA A 7 9.36 -7.86 -54.72
N SER A 8 9.42 -6.73 -55.43
CA SER A 8 8.31 -6.21 -56.22
C SER A 8 8.26 -6.95 -57.57
N ALA A 9 7.54 -8.06 -57.63
CA ALA A 9 7.06 -8.63 -58.90
C ALA A 9 5.92 -9.62 -58.61
N LEU A 10 4.69 -9.11 -58.56
CA LEU A 10 3.45 -9.76 -59.04
C LEU A 10 2.25 -8.88 -58.65
N SER A 11 2.00 -7.86 -59.47
CA SER A 11 0.67 -7.25 -59.53
C SER A 11 -0.30 -8.24 -60.18
N ARG A 12 -1.57 -8.15 -59.75
CA ARG A 12 -2.80 -8.69 -60.38
C ARG A 12 -3.16 -10.13 -60.00
N ARG A 13 -4.03 -10.25 -59.00
CA ARG A 13 -5.40 -10.76 -59.16
C ARG A 13 -6.23 -10.29 -57.97
N GLY A 14 -7.38 -9.70 -58.26
CA GLY A 14 -8.25 -9.08 -57.27
C GLY A 14 -8.89 -10.12 -56.37
N SER A 15 -8.80 -9.87 -55.07
CA SER A 15 -9.80 -10.30 -54.09
C SER A 15 -9.87 -9.19 -53.05
N LEU A 16 -10.99 -8.46 -53.03
CA LEU A 16 -11.29 -7.50 -51.96
C LEU A 16 -11.37 -8.28 -50.65
N THR A 17 -10.54 -7.92 -49.67
CA THR A 17 -10.70 -8.36 -48.28
C THR A 17 -11.24 -7.19 -47.47
N THR A 18 -12.50 -7.27 -47.05
CA THR A 18 -13.14 -6.25 -46.20
C THR A 18 -12.85 -6.55 -44.74
N LEU A 19 -12.26 -5.60 -44.01
CA LEU A 19 -11.98 -5.67 -42.56
C LEU A 19 -13.10 -4.96 -41.77
N HIS A 20 -13.72 -5.66 -40.82
CA HIS A 20 -14.68 -5.09 -39.87
C HIS A 20 -14.09 -5.06 -38.45
N TRP A 21 -14.17 -3.89 -37.81
CA TRP A 21 -13.73 -3.61 -36.44
C TRP A 21 -14.92 -3.72 -35.45
N VAL A 22 -14.72 -4.39 -34.31
CA VAL A 22 -15.71 -4.42 -33.20
C VAL A 22 -14.97 -4.17 -31.87
N PRO A 23 -15.21 -3.06 -31.17
CA PRO A 23 -14.61 -2.79 -29.88
C PRO A 23 -15.52 -3.22 -28.73
N SER A 24 -15.09 -4.19 -27.91
CA SER A 24 -15.51 -4.26 -26.51
C SER A 24 -14.72 -5.32 -25.74
N HIS A 25 -14.14 -4.89 -24.60
CA HIS A 25 -13.95 -5.60 -23.33
C HIS A 25 -13.76 -7.12 -23.43
N THR A 26 -12.57 -7.63 -23.06
CA THR A 26 -12.21 -9.06 -22.92
C THR A 26 -13.42 -9.92 -22.54
N ASN A 27 -14.04 -10.53 -23.55
CA ASN A 27 -15.27 -11.30 -23.40
C ASN A 27 -15.02 -12.71 -23.92
N ILE A 28 -15.15 -13.70 -23.04
CA ILE A 28 -15.14 -15.13 -23.38
C ILE A 28 -16.23 -15.42 -24.41
N GLU A 29 -17.39 -14.74 -24.33
CA GLU A 29 -18.47 -14.87 -25.32
C GLU A 29 -18.08 -14.32 -26.71
N GLY A 30 -17.11 -13.41 -26.81
CA GLY A 30 -16.65 -12.87 -28.08
C GLY A 30 -15.90 -13.91 -28.92
N ASN A 31 -15.14 -14.79 -28.24
CA ASN A 31 -14.44 -15.90 -28.87
C ASN A 31 -15.41 -17.05 -29.20
N GLU A 32 -16.29 -17.42 -28.26
CA GLU A 32 -17.32 -18.46 -28.48
C GLU A 32 -18.28 -18.11 -29.64
N ARG A 33 -18.61 -16.82 -29.80
CA ARG A 33 -19.49 -16.35 -30.89
C ARG A 33 -18.78 -16.28 -32.24
N ALA A 34 -17.47 -16.16 -32.26
CA ALA A 34 -16.67 -16.23 -33.48
C ALA A 34 -16.51 -17.67 -33.97
N ASP A 35 -16.35 -18.63 -33.05
CA ASP A 35 -16.37 -20.08 -33.36
C ASP A 35 -17.73 -20.50 -33.96
N ALA A 36 -18.83 -19.96 -33.44
CA ALA A 36 -20.17 -20.21 -33.99
C ALA A 36 -20.35 -19.65 -35.41
N LEU A 37 -19.88 -18.43 -35.68
CA LEU A 37 -19.97 -17.79 -37.00
C LEU A 37 -19.05 -18.42 -38.06
N ALA A 38 -17.93 -19.01 -37.64
CA ALA A 38 -17.04 -19.74 -38.53
C ALA A 38 -17.63 -21.07 -39.01
N ASN A 39 -18.35 -21.77 -38.13
CA ASN A 39 -19.08 -22.99 -38.48
C ASN A 39 -20.23 -22.73 -39.48
N GLU A 40 -20.81 -21.52 -39.48
CA GLU A 40 -21.83 -21.11 -40.45
C GLU A 40 -21.29 -20.78 -41.85
N ALA A 41 -19.98 -20.55 -42.01
CA ALA A 41 -19.35 -20.07 -43.25
C ALA A 41 -18.63 -21.16 -44.08
N THR A 42 -19.21 -22.36 -44.12
CA THR A 42 -18.61 -23.62 -44.63
C THR A 42 -18.32 -23.73 -46.15
N ASN A 43 -18.25 -22.62 -46.90
CA ASN A 43 -18.08 -22.64 -48.37
C ASN A 43 -16.82 -21.93 -48.93
N LEU A 44 -15.83 -21.58 -48.10
CA LEU A 44 -14.59 -20.94 -48.57
C LEU A 44 -13.38 -21.85 -48.34
N THR A 45 -12.68 -22.21 -49.43
CA THR A 45 -11.76 -23.35 -49.51
C THR A 45 -10.30 -23.11 -49.11
N ASN A 46 -9.93 -21.96 -48.52
CA ASN A 46 -8.56 -21.75 -48.00
C ASN A 46 -8.57 -20.69 -46.89
N ILE A 47 -8.49 -21.11 -45.62
CA ILE A 47 -8.35 -20.18 -44.47
C ILE A 47 -7.22 -20.69 -43.56
N LEU A 48 -6.42 -19.76 -43.05
CA LEU A 48 -5.33 -19.97 -42.11
C LEU A 48 -5.65 -19.36 -40.73
N HIS A 49 -5.21 -20.01 -39.66
CA HIS A 49 -5.34 -19.54 -38.28
C HIS A 49 -3.96 -19.39 -37.64
N ALA A 50 -3.67 -18.19 -37.15
CA ALA A 50 -2.46 -17.88 -36.40
C ALA A 50 -2.87 -16.94 -35.26
N GLU A 51 -2.54 -17.31 -34.03
CA GLU A 51 -2.79 -16.50 -32.85
C GLU A 51 -1.48 -15.92 -32.31
N GLN A 52 -1.54 -14.66 -31.90
CA GLN A 52 -0.46 -13.99 -31.19
C GLN A 52 -0.72 -14.04 -29.69
N THR A 53 0.14 -14.77 -28.99
CA THR A 53 0.19 -14.81 -27.53
C THR A 53 1.40 -14.02 -27.02
N PRO A 54 1.24 -13.10 -26.05
CA PRO A 54 2.39 -12.45 -25.42
C PRO A 54 3.11 -13.41 -24.46
N VAL A 55 4.36 -13.12 -24.12
CA VAL A 55 5.17 -13.94 -23.20
C VAL A 55 4.54 -14.12 -21.80
N ASP A 56 3.53 -13.32 -21.45
CA ASP A 56 2.81 -13.41 -20.17
C ASP A 56 2.00 -14.72 -20.01
N VAL A 57 1.75 -15.46 -21.09
CA VAL A 57 1.19 -16.82 -21.03
C VAL A 57 2.21 -17.87 -20.63
N ALA A 58 3.50 -17.63 -20.93
CA ALA A 58 4.58 -18.52 -20.51
C ALA A 58 5.11 -18.18 -19.10
N ILE A 59 4.83 -16.99 -18.57
CA ILE A 59 5.34 -16.52 -17.27
C ILE A 59 4.44 -16.99 -16.11
N GLY A 60 4.95 -17.94 -15.33
CA GLY A 60 4.36 -18.40 -14.08
C GLY A 60 5.11 -17.95 -12.82
N ASP A 61 5.03 -18.76 -11.77
CA ASP A 61 5.77 -18.55 -10.52
C ASP A 61 7.27 -18.93 -10.63
N ASP A 62 7.64 -19.69 -11.67
CA ASP A 62 9.00 -20.20 -11.90
C ASP A 62 9.87 -19.22 -12.68
N GLU A 63 11.18 -19.24 -12.40
CA GLU A 63 12.16 -18.46 -13.16
C GLU A 63 12.42 -19.12 -14.53
N ILE A 64 12.33 -18.33 -15.61
CA ILE A 64 12.57 -18.77 -16.98
C ILE A 64 13.96 -18.32 -17.40
N TYR A 65 14.80 -19.28 -17.84
CA TYR A 65 16.16 -19.05 -18.33
C TYR A 65 16.26 -19.49 -19.78
N ASP A 66 16.58 -18.55 -20.68
CA ASP A 66 16.74 -18.77 -22.14
C ASP A 66 15.64 -19.63 -22.76
N GLY A 67 14.40 -19.40 -22.33
CA GLY A 67 13.26 -20.18 -22.81
C GLY A 67 12.96 -19.95 -24.28
N ASP A 68 12.61 -21.05 -24.95
CA ASP A 68 12.25 -21.14 -26.36
C ASP A 68 10.81 -21.69 -26.50
N GLU A 69 10.40 -22.02 -27.72
CA GLU A 69 9.07 -22.50 -28.04
C GLU A 69 8.73 -23.87 -27.43
N SER A 70 9.70 -24.51 -26.76
CA SER A 70 9.48 -25.72 -25.97
C SER A 70 9.03 -25.44 -24.53
N LEU A 71 8.96 -24.16 -24.11
CA LEU A 71 8.57 -23.79 -22.75
C LEU A 71 7.21 -24.41 -22.39
N PRO A 72 7.14 -25.15 -21.27
CA PRO A 72 5.88 -25.68 -20.81
C PRO A 72 4.98 -24.53 -20.38
N ILE A 73 3.69 -24.69 -20.65
CA ILE A 73 2.69 -23.76 -20.18
C ILE A 73 2.69 -23.80 -18.64
N PRO A 74 2.85 -22.65 -17.96
CA PRO A 74 2.96 -22.61 -16.52
C PRO A 74 1.66 -23.11 -15.88
N ASN A 75 1.77 -23.93 -14.83
CA ASN A 75 0.62 -24.43 -14.07
C ASN A 75 -0.19 -23.30 -13.38
N LYS A 76 0.38 -22.09 -13.31
CA LYS A 76 -0.22 -20.89 -12.73
C LYS A 76 0.37 -19.65 -13.41
N CYS A 77 -0.46 -18.86 -14.09
CA CYS A 77 -0.04 -17.59 -14.68
C CYS A 77 0.15 -16.51 -13.60
N LEU A 78 1.15 -15.64 -13.78
CA LEU A 78 1.49 -14.58 -12.82
C LEU A 78 0.38 -13.52 -12.64
N PHE A 79 -0.49 -13.33 -13.64
CA PHE A 79 -1.63 -12.40 -13.60
C PHE A 79 -2.95 -13.12 -13.87
N LEU A 80 -3.97 -12.84 -13.05
CA LEU A 80 -5.31 -13.42 -13.22
C LEU A 80 -6.06 -12.73 -14.37
N GLY A 81 -6.74 -13.51 -15.21
CA GLY A 81 -7.64 -13.03 -16.28
C GLY A 81 -7.02 -13.05 -17.67
N TYR A 82 -6.19 -12.06 -18.02
CA TYR A 82 -5.72 -11.87 -19.41
C TYR A 82 -4.81 -13.01 -19.93
N PRO A 83 -3.74 -13.44 -19.21
CA PRO A 83 -2.93 -14.58 -19.64
C PRO A 83 -3.74 -15.87 -19.79
N GLU A 84 -4.68 -16.12 -18.86
CA GLU A 84 -5.57 -17.29 -18.93
C GLU A 84 -6.47 -17.27 -20.18
N THR A 85 -6.99 -16.10 -20.58
CA THR A 85 -7.77 -15.99 -21.81
C THR A 85 -6.93 -16.23 -23.07
N LYS A 86 -5.65 -15.82 -23.05
CA LYS A 86 -4.72 -16.02 -24.16
C LYS A 86 -4.22 -17.46 -24.26
N TYR A 87 -3.95 -18.09 -23.11
CA TYR A 87 -3.68 -19.52 -23.02
C TYR A 87 -4.82 -20.37 -23.63
N ARG A 88 -6.07 -20.07 -23.25
CA ARG A 88 -7.23 -20.82 -23.74
C ARG A 88 -7.40 -20.68 -25.24
N ALA A 89 -7.12 -19.50 -25.77
CA ALA A 89 -7.20 -19.21 -27.19
C ALA A 89 -6.06 -19.91 -27.96
N GLU A 90 -4.81 -19.83 -27.50
CA GLU A 90 -3.67 -20.57 -28.07
C GLU A 90 -3.89 -22.09 -28.04
N SER A 91 -4.39 -22.60 -26.92
CA SER A 91 -4.78 -24.01 -26.79
C SER A 91 -5.95 -24.37 -27.69
N ALA A 92 -6.89 -23.45 -27.92
CA ALA A 92 -7.97 -23.65 -28.87
C ALA A 92 -7.41 -23.69 -30.29
N VAL A 93 -6.51 -22.80 -30.70
CA VAL A 93 -5.85 -22.79 -32.02
C VAL A 93 -5.04 -24.06 -32.26
N LEU A 94 -4.21 -24.49 -31.29
CA LEU A 94 -3.45 -25.74 -31.36
C LEU A 94 -4.34 -26.98 -31.44
N ARG A 95 -5.49 -26.99 -30.73
CA ARG A 95 -6.47 -28.09 -30.77
C ARG A 95 -7.39 -28.05 -31.98
N SER A 96 -7.55 -26.89 -32.63
CA SER A 96 -8.61 -26.64 -33.61
C SER A 96 -8.15 -26.70 -35.06
N ASN A 97 -6.91 -27.13 -35.36
CA ASN A 97 -6.34 -27.22 -36.72
C ASN A 97 -7.44 -27.37 -37.80
N GLY A 98 -7.91 -26.22 -38.33
CA GLY A 98 -9.17 -26.12 -39.10
C GLY A 98 -10.30 -25.18 -38.64
N THR A 99 -10.22 -24.31 -37.60
CA THR A 99 -11.29 -23.32 -37.31
C THR A 99 -10.79 -21.93 -36.83
N PRO A 100 -11.40 -20.77 -37.23
CA PRO A 100 -10.82 -19.42 -37.19
C PRO A 100 -11.03 -18.53 -35.98
N LEU A 101 -10.01 -17.68 -35.74
CA LEU A 101 -10.18 -16.31 -35.24
C LEU A 101 -9.11 -15.31 -35.74
N LYS A 102 -9.47 -14.02 -35.66
CA LYS A 102 -8.90 -12.84 -36.33
C LYS A 102 -7.74 -12.17 -35.57
N CYS A 103 -6.68 -11.76 -36.27
CA CYS A 103 -5.60 -10.93 -35.73
C CYS A 103 -5.97 -9.43 -35.65
N GLY A 104 -5.42 -8.73 -34.66
CA GLY A 104 -5.41 -7.26 -34.57
C GLY A 104 -4.05 -6.69 -34.96
N GLY A 105 -4.04 -5.52 -35.61
CA GLY A 105 -2.84 -4.77 -36.00
C GLY A 105 -2.93 -3.29 -35.60
N GLU A 106 -1.76 -2.64 -35.60
CA GLU A 106 -1.37 -1.25 -35.30
C GLU A 106 -2.14 -0.46 -34.21
N GLY A 107 -1.39 -0.08 -33.16
CA GLY A 107 -1.84 0.85 -32.12
C GLY A 107 -2.09 0.21 -30.74
N ASP A 108 -1.28 -0.79 -30.34
CA ASP A 108 -1.44 -1.51 -29.05
C ASP A 108 -1.69 -0.56 -27.86
N PRO A 109 -2.94 -0.47 -27.37
CA PRO A 109 -3.29 0.37 -26.23
C PRO A 109 -3.20 -0.45 -24.93
N TYR A 110 -2.61 -1.64 -24.94
CA TYR A 110 -2.55 -2.49 -23.76
C TYR A 110 -1.21 -2.42 -23.08
N TYR A 111 -0.06 -2.71 -23.69
CA TYR A 111 1.15 -2.89 -22.87
C TYR A 111 1.58 -1.62 -22.11
N VAL A 112 1.93 -0.55 -22.84
CA VAL A 112 2.37 0.72 -22.23
C VAL A 112 1.18 1.45 -21.58
N THR A 113 0.02 1.37 -22.23
CA THR A 113 -1.17 2.15 -21.94
C THR A 113 -1.98 1.57 -20.77
N SER A 114 -2.09 0.24 -20.63
CA SER A 114 -2.65 -0.41 -19.42
C SER A 114 -1.74 -0.27 -18.21
N GLY A 115 -0.41 -0.32 -18.40
CA GLY A 115 0.56 0.06 -17.39
C GLY A 115 0.25 1.46 -16.88
N LEU A 116 0.30 2.47 -17.76
CA LEU A 116 0.00 3.86 -17.44
C LEU A 116 -1.41 4.09 -16.85
N LYS A 117 -2.40 3.27 -17.19
CA LYS A 117 -3.76 3.36 -16.63
C LYS A 117 -3.82 2.81 -15.20
N ARG A 118 -3.23 1.64 -14.97
CA ARG A 118 -3.07 1.04 -13.63
C ARG A 118 -2.25 1.95 -12.71
N GLU A 119 -1.38 2.77 -13.31
CA GLU A 119 -0.60 3.81 -12.63
C GLU A 119 -1.38 5.04 -12.18
N ILE A 120 -2.27 5.52 -13.04
CA ILE A 120 -3.21 6.59 -12.65
C ILE A 120 -4.07 6.11 -11.48
N GLU A 121 -4.42 4.82 -11.46
CA GLU A 121 -5.15 4.18 -10.37
C GLU A 121 -4.27 3.97 -9.11
N ASN A 122 -2.95 3.86 -9.24
CA ASN A 122 -1.97 3.65 -8.17
C ASN A 122 -1.15 4.89 -7.79
N ASN A 123 -1.66 6.10 -8.07
CA ASN A 123 -1.03 7.36 -7.65
C ASN A 123 0.39 7.58 -8.24
N GLY A 124 0.67 7.04 -9.43
CA GLY A 124 1.89 7.24 -10.21
C GLY A 124 3.07 6.30 -9.90
N ILE A 125 2.82 5.12 -9.32
CA ILE A 125 3.84 4.12 -8.95
C ILE A 125 3.57 2.70 -9.51
N LEU A 126 4.39 2.26 -10.48
CA LEU A 126 4.18 1.00 -11.20
C LEU A 126 4.85 -0.15 -10.48
N LEU A 127 4.06 -1.14 -10.06
CA LEU A 127 4.59 -2.34 -9.40
C LEU A 127 5.54 -3.07 -10.35
N ARG A 128 6.75 -3.32 -9.86
CA ARG A 128 7.79 -4.01 -10.63
C ARG A 128 7.48 -5.51 -10.72
N VAL A 129 7.56 -6.05 -11.93
CA VAL A 129 7.47 -7.49 -12.20
C VAL A 129 8.88 -8.10 -12.15
N GLY A 130 9.07 -9.12 -11.31
CA GLY A 130 10.36 -9.79 -11.09
C GLY A 130 11.43 -8.94 -10.39
N ASN A 131 12.69 -9.38 -10.46
CA ASN A 131 13.81 -8.81 -9.67
C ASN A 131 14.47 -7.57 -10.32
N GLY A 132 13.96 -7.11 -11.47
CA GLY A 132 14.52 -5.98 -12.20
C GLY A 132 15.79 -6.28 -12.99
N LYS A 133 16.17 -7.56 -13.17
CA LYS A 133 17.23 -8.03 -14.07
C LYS A 133 16.72 -8.86 -15.25
N ASN A 134 15.42 -9.15 -15.30
CA ASN A 134 14.79 -9.88 -16.40
C ASN A 134 15.12 -9.22 -17.75
N LEU A 135 15.42 -10.03 -18.75
CA LEU A 135 15.68 -9.59 -20.11
C LEU A 135 14.63 -10.23 -21.02
N LEU A 136 13.89 -9.41 -21.77
CA LEU A 136 12.92 -9.86 -22.75
C LEU A 136 13.28 -9.23 -24.10
N GLU A 137 13.17 -10.02 -25.16
CA GLU A 137 13.21 -9.50 -26.51
C GLU A 137 11.80 -9.03 -26.89
N GLN A 138 11.68 -7.77 -27.33
CA GLN A 138 10.39 -7.18 -27.69
C GLN A 138 10.25 -7.17 -29.20
N ALA A 139 9.14 -7.69 -29.71
CA ALA A 139 8.81 -7.58 -31.12
C ALA A 139 7.92 -6.36 -31.39
N TYR A 140 8.29 -5.57 -32.37
CA TYR A 140 7.47 -4.58 -32.99
C TYR A 140 6.24 -5.23 -33.62
N VAL A 141 5.06 -4.74 -33.25
CA VAL A 141 3.77 -5.29 -33.67
C VAL A 141 3.63 -5.41 -35.19
N GLY A 142 4.27 -4.54 -35.97
CA GLY A 142 4.27 -4.60 -37.43
C GLY A 142 5.03 -5.83 -37.98
N ASN A 143 6.13 -6.21 -37.34
CA ASN A 143 6.90 -7.39 -37.74
C ASN A 143 6.18 -8.67 -37.33
N VAL A 144 5.49 -8.65 -36.18
CA VAL A 144 4.58 -9.74 -35.78
C VAL A 144 3.46 -9.91 -36.80
N ALA A 145 2.81 -8.83 -37.22
CA ALA A 145 1.78 -8.88 -38.26
C ALA A 145 2.34 -9.41 -39.60
N TRP A 146 3.56 -9.03 -39.97
CA TRP A 146 4.23 -9.53 -41.17
C TRP A 146 4.54 -11.03 -41.08
N ALA A 147 5.02 -11.52 -39.95
CA ALA A 147 5.27 -12.95 -39.74
C ALA A 147 4.00 -13.79 -39.92
N HIS A 148 2.83 -13.28 -39.49
CA HIS A 148 1.54 -13.94 -39.74
C HIS A 148 1.19 -14.01 -41.23
N ILE A 149 1.49 -12.96 -42.01
CA ILE A 149 1.29 -12.96 -43.47
C ILE A 149 2.23 -13.97 -44.15
N VAL A 150 3.48 -14.08 -43.69
CA VAL A 150 4.44 -15.06 -44.21
C VAL A 150 3.99 -16.49 -43.88
N ALA A 151 3.60 -16.75 -42.63
CA ALA A 151 3.06 -18.05 -42.20
C ALA A 151 1.84 -18.45 -43.04
N ASN A 152 0.94 -17.49 -43.33
CA ASN A 152 -0.20 -17.71 -44.22
C ASN A 152 0.21 -18.21 -45.61
N ASN A 153 1.19 -17.55 -46.21
CA ASN A 153 1.64 -17.87 -47.56
C ASN A 153 2.36 -19.22 -47.65
N VAL A 154 3.06 -19.63 -46.58
CA VAL A 154 3.76 -20.92 -46.50
C VAL A 154 2.76 -22.05 -46.31
N LEU A 155 1.86 -21.94 -45.33
CA LEU A 155 0.85 -22.94 -45.01
C LEU A 155 -0.21 -23.11 -46.12
N ALA A 156 -0.45 -22.07 -46.93
CA ALA A 156 -1.27 -22.18 -48.13
C ALA A 156 -0.64 -23.04 -49.25
N ARG A 157 0.67 -23.27 -49.21
CA ARG A 157 1.42 -24.06 -50.20
C ARG A 157 1.76 -25.44 -49.68
N ASP A 158 2.09 -25.55 -48.40
CA ASP A 158 2.51 -26.80 -47.77
C ASP A 158 1.93 -26.93 -46.35
N LYS A 159 1.04 -27.90 -46.17
CA LYS A 159 0.28 -28.09 -44.92
C LYS A 159 1.09 -28.77 -43.83
N ILE A 160 2.32 -29.25 -44.13
CA ILE A 160 3.16 -29.97 -43.15
C ILE A 160 3.66 -29.08 -42.01
N PHE A 161 3.60 -27.76 -42.14
CA PHE A 161 4.08 -26.79 -41.15
C PHE A 161 3.01 -26.35 -40.13
N GLY A 162 1.82 -26.97 -40.16
CA GLY A 162 0.73 -26.64 -39.25
C GLY A 162 0.86 -27.33 -37.89
N GLY A 163 0.54 -26.62 -36.80
CA GLY A 163 0.60 -27.14 -35.42
C GLY A 163 1.87 -26.81 -34.64
N GLU A 164 2.78 -26.04 -35.24
CA GLU A 164 4.02 -25.57 -34.60
C GLU A 164 3.83 -24.21 -33.93
N VAL A 165 4.58 -23.97 -32.85
CA VAL A 165 4.64 -22.69 -32.12
C VAL A 165 5.94 -22.00 -32.47
N PHE A 166 5.86 -20.69 -32.77
CA PHE A 166 7.02 -19.87 -33.11
C PHE A 166 7.04 -18.60 -32.27
N PHE A 167 8.17 -18.29 -31.63
CA PHE A 167 8.42 -16.97 -31.10
C PHE A 167 8.81 -16.04 -32.23
N ILE A 168 8.06 -14.95 -32.35
CA ILE A 168 8.39 -13.89 -33.30
C ILE A 168 9.26 -12.88 -32.57
N THR A 169 10.53 -12.82 -32.96
CA THR A 169 11.52 -11.88 -32.45
C THR A 169 11.88 -10.86 -33.53
N ASP A 170 12.69 -9.85 -33.16
CA ASP A 170 12.90 -8.67 -33.99
C ASP A 170 14.33 -8.17 -33.99
N ASP A 171 15.33 -9.05 -33.89
CA ASP A 171 16.76 -8.70 -33.76
C ASP A 171 17.03 -7.58 -32.74
N THR A 172 16.10 -7.33 -31.83
CA THR A 172 16.20 -6.26 -30.85
C THR A 172 17.03 -6.80 -29.71
N PRO A 173 17.93 -5.99 -29.12
CA PRO A 173 18.63 -6.43 -27.93
C PRO A 173 17.63 -6.86 -26.87
N LYS A 174 17.90 -7.97 -26.16
CA LYS A 174 17.09 -8.35 -24.99
C LYS A 174 17.14 -7.18 -23.99
N LEU A 175 16.00 -6.54 -23.74
CA LEU A 175 15.90 -5.34 -22.90
C LEU A 175 15.21 -5.66 -21.58
N ASN A 176 15.54 -4.88 -20.56
CA ASN A 176 14.84 -4.96 -19.29
C ASN A 176 13.49 -4.24 -19.38
N PRO A 177 12.35 -4.93 -19.19
CA PRO A 177 11.02 -4.33 -19.38
C PRO A 177 10.73 -3.20 -18.40
N SER A 178 11.25 -3.32 -17.17
CA SER A 178 11.12 -2.28 -16.15
C SER A 178 11.88 -1.01 -16.55
N ARG A 179 13.07 -1.17 -17.14
CA ARG A 179 13.87 -0.05 -17.64
C ARG A 179 13.26 0.60 -18.88
N PHE A 180 12.66 -0.19 -19.76
CA PHE A 180 11.91 0.30 -20.91
C PHE A 180 10.72 1.16 -20.47
N MET A 181 9.91 0.67 -19.53
CA MET A 181 8.78 1.43 -18.98
C MET A 181 9.22 2.68 -18.21
N GLU A 182 10.35 2.64 -17.52
CA GLU A 182 10.90 3.77 -16.76
C GLU A 182 11.11 5.04 -17.63
N ILE A 183 11.42 4.88 -18.92
CA ILE A 183 11.59 6.00 -19.86
C ILE A 183 10.27 6.77 -20.01
N PHE A 184 9.16 6.05 -20.21
CA PHE A 184 7.82 6.64 -20.35
C PHE A 184 7.30 7.20 -19.02
N LEU A 185 7.58 6.53 -17.90
CA LEU A 185 7.20 6.98 -16.57
C LEU A 185 7.91 8.28 -16.19
N LYS A 186 9.22 8.37 -16.40
CA LYS A 186 10.01 9.59 -16.13
C LYS A 186 9.54 10.78 -16.95
N ALA A 187 9.21 10.56 -18.23
CA ALA A 187 8.70 11.61 -19.10
C ALA A 187 7.39 12.24 -18.60
N ARG A 188 6.68 11.57 -17.68
CA ARG A 188 5.43 12.07 -17.06
C ARG A 188 5.55 12.34 -15.56
N GLY A 189 6.77 12.40 -15.02
CA GLY A 189 7.01 12.68 -13.61
C GLY A 189 6.63 11.53 -12.66
N MET A 190 6.59 10.29 -13.16
CA MET A 190 6.19 9.08 -12.43
C MET A 190 7.41 8.19 -12.14
N SER A 191 7.25 7.18 -11.28
CA SER A 191 8.32 6.27 -10.88
C SER A 191 7.91 4.80 -10.87
N LEU A 192 8.89 3.91 -11.01
CA LEU A 192 8.69 2.47 -10.86
C LEU A 192 8.86 2.09 -9.39
N SER A 193 8.01 1.19 -8.87
CA SER A 193 8.09 0.71 -7.50
C SER A 193 9.42 0.01 -7.22
N THR A 194 9.97 0.26 -6.02
CA THR A 194 11.13 -0.47 -5.51
C THR A 194 10.75 -1.86 -4.97
N VAL A 195 9.46 -2.12 -4.76
CA VAL A 195 8.89 -3.34 -4.19
C VAL A 195 8.23 -4.18 -5.30
N ARG A 196 8.47 -5.51 -5.30
CA ARG A 196 7.92 -6.41 -6.33
C ARG A 196 6.41 -6.56 -6.17
N ALA A 197 5.68 -6.71 -7.27
CA ALA A 197 4.25 -7.04 -7.22
C ALA A 197 3.96 -8.26 -6.32
N VAL A 198 4.81 -9.29 -6.39
CA VAL A 198 4.73 -10.50 -5.55
C VAL A 198 5.07 -10.28 -4.08
N ASP A 199 5.88 -9.26 -3.73
CA ASP A 199 6.22 -8.95 -2.32
C ASP A 199 5.16 -8.06 -1.66
N VAL A 200 4.48 -7.23 -2.47
CA VAL A 200 3.44 -6.30 -2.00
C VAL A 200 2.11 -7.00 -1.82
N ILE A 201 1.79 -7.96 -2.69
CA ILE A 201 0.45 -8.55 -2.74
C ILE A 201 0.24 -9.55 -1.61
N PHE A 202 1.20 -10.46 -1.36
CA PHE A 202 1.29 -11.23 -0.12
C PHE A 202 2.76 -11.28 0.22
N GLY A 203 3.14 -11.12 1.48
CA GLY A 203 4.32 -11.89 1.88
C GLY A 203 3.98 -13.32 1.49
N TYR A 204 4.60 -13.86 0.44
CA TYR A 204 4.61 -15.29 0.21
C TYR A 204 5.36 -15.83 1.42
N GLU A 205 4.60 -16.05 2.48
CA GLU A 205 5.04 -16.75 3.67
C GLU A 205 5.38 -18.11 3.12
N ASP A 206 6.69 -18.36 3.02
CA ASP A 206 7.28 -19.64 2.65
C ASP A 206 6.35 -20.77 3.13
N PRO A 207 5.65 -21.48 2.21
CA PRO A 207 4.62 -22.45 2.58
C PRO A 207 5.16 -23.52 3.54
N THR A 208 6.47 -23.75 3.54
CA THR A 208 7.14 -24.66 4.47
C THR A 208 7.10 -24.20 5.93
N GLN A 209 6.83 -22.91 6.18
CA GLN A 209 6.68 -22.32 7.50
C GLN A 209 5.24 -22.36 8.01
N ASN A 210 4.28 -22.58 7.11
CA ASN A 210 2.87 -22.66 7.47
C ASN A 210 2.62 -23.94 8.28
N LYS A 211 2.03 -23.75 9.46
CA LYS A 211 1.71 -24.85 10.38
C LYS A 211 0.34 -25.45 10.14
N PHE A 212 -0.50 -24.82 9.31
CA PHE A 212 -1.71 -25.46 8.83
C PHE A 212 -1.40 -26.43 7.69
N LYS A 213 -2.03 -27.60 7.73
CA LYS A 213 -2.11 -28.56 6.65
C LYS A 213 -3.22 -28.18 5.68
N ASN A 214 -3.04 -28.55 4.41
CA ASN A 214 -3.98 -28.28 3.32
C ASN A 214 -4.53 -26.84 3.41
N TRP A 215 -3.62 -25.89 3.51
CA TRP A 215 -3.90 -24.52 3.94
C TRP A 215 -4.49 -23.66 2.81
N ASP A 216 -4.22 -24.04 1.57
CA ASP A 216 -4.72 -23.51 0.30
C ASP A 216 -5.89 -24.33 -0.27
N PHE A 217 -6.26 -25.45 0.37
CA PHE A 217 -7.38 -26.31 -0.03
C PHE A 217 -7.25 -26.96 -1.41
N GLU A 218 -6.03 -27.04 -1.96
CA GLU A 218 -5.79 -27.67 -3.26
C GLU A 218 -5.86 -29.21 -3.17
N ALA A 219 -5.55 -29.77 -2.00
CA ALA A 219 -5.76 -31.19 -1.72
C ALA A 219 -7.20 -31.47 -1.27
N ASN A 220 -7.66 -32.72 -1.44
CA ASN A 220 -8.98 -33.13 -0.98
C ASN A 220 -9.14 -32.90 0.54
N LEU A 221 -10.32 -32.47 0.96
CA LEU A 221 -10.62 -32.28 2.37
C LEU A 221 -10.58 -33.61 3.12
N SER A 222 -9.69 -33.70 4.11
CA SER A 222 -9.66 -34.78 5.10
C SER A 222 -10.02 -34.25 6.48
N ASN A 223 -10.71 -35.06 7.28
CA ASN A 223 -10.94 -34.78 8.70
C ASN A 223 -9.63 -34.74 9.51
N ASP A 224 -8.54 -35.30 8.98
CA ASP A 224 -7.20 -35.25 9.58
C ASP A 224 -6.54 -33.86 9.41
N ASP A 225 -6.99 -33.08 8.43
CA ASP A 225 -6.49 -31.72 8.17
C ASP A 225 -7.43 -30.66 8.73
N TRP A 226 -8.73 -30.76 8.43
CA TRP A 226 -9.71 -29.76 8.83
C TRP A 226 -10.90 -30.40 9.53
N THR A 227 -11.19 -29.96 10.75
CA THR A 227 -12.39 -30.39 11.49
C THR A 227 -13.58 -29.52 11.10
N ILE A 228 -14.62 -30.14 10.54
CA ILE A 228 -15.89 -29.52 10.21
C ILE A 228 -16.86 -29.68 11.38
N SER A 229 -17.51 -28.58 11.81
CA SER A 229 -18.50 -28.63 12.90
C SER A 229 -19.75 -27.82 12.60
N GLY A 230 -20.91 -28.48 12.60
CA GLY A 230 -22.22 -27.83 12.54
C GLY A 230 -22.49 -27.01 11.28
N ALA A 231 -21.83 -27.31 10.17
CA ALA A 231 -21.99 -26.63 8.88
C ALA A 231 -21.86 -27.63 7.72
N THR A 232 -22.42 -27.28 6.57
CA THR A 232 -22.11 -27.94 5.30
C THR A 232 -20.87 -27.28 4.71
N VAL A 233 -19.92 -28.09 4.25
CA VAL A 233 -18.66 -27.64 3.68
C VAL A 233 -18.49 -28.29 2.31
N THR A 234 -18.23 -27.48 1.29
CA THR A 234 -18.04 -27.93 -0.09
C THR A 234 -16.84 -27.24 -0.73
N ILE A 235 -16.15 -27.92 -1.63
CA ILE A 235 -15.09 -27.34 -2.46
C ILE A 235 -15.76 -26.59 -3.61
N VAL A 236 -15.30 -25.38 -3.90
CA VAL A 236 -15.78 -24.53 -5.01
C VAL A 236 -14.61 -23.93 -5.79
N HIS A 237 -14.84 -23.61 -7.07
CA HIS A 237 -13.84 -23.13 -8.02
C HIS A 237 -13.96 -21.61 -8.27
N ASP A 238 -13.98 -20.84 -7.18
CA ASP A 238 -13.90 -19.38 -7.19
C ASP A 238 -12.92 -18.93 -6.08
N PRO A 239 -11.66 -19.40 -6.15
CA PRO A 239 -10.71 -19.27 -5.06
C PRO A 239 -10.12 -17.87 -4.94
N TYR A 240 -9.46 -17.64 -3.82
CA TYR A 240 -8.51 -16.56 -3.66
C TYR A 240 -7.14 -16.93 -4.26
N HIS A 241 -6.73 -18.18 -4.05
CA HIS A 241 -5.44 -18.74 -4.43
C HIS A 241 -5.64 -20.14 -5.02
N GLY A 242 -4.86 -20.49 -6.05
CA GLY A 242 -4.95 -21.83 -6.64
C GLY A 242 -6.23 -22.04 -7.46
N GLN A 243 -6.77 -23.25 -7.43
CA GLN A 243 -7.94 -23.68 -8.19
C GLN A 243 -9.16 -23.95 -7.31
N LYS A 244 -8.99 -24.09 -6.00
CA LYS A 244 -10.03 -24.54 -5.07
C LYS A 244 -10.11 -23.62 -3.86
N CYS A 245 -11.32 -23.38 -3.38
CA CYS A 245 -11.53 -22.85 -2.03
C CYS A 245 -12.71 -23.53 -1.38
N ILE A 246 -12.94 -23.22 -0.10
CA ILE A 246 -13.98 -23.87 0.67
C ILE A 246 -15.18 -22.95 0.86
N LYS A 247 -16.36 -23.40 0.46
CA LYS A 247 -17.64 -22.81 0.81
C LYS A 247 -18.19 -23.44 2.09
N VAL A 248 -18.61 -22.57 3.02
CA VAL A 248 -19.24 -22.94 4.30
C VAL A 248 -20.66 -22.39 4.32
N GLU A 249 -21.63 -23.27 4.48
CA GLU A 249 -23.07 -22.95 4.47
C GLU A 249 -23.86 -23.77 5.49
N ASN A 250 -25.17 -23.52 5.61
CA ASN A 250 -26.08 -24.23 6.53
C ASN A 250 -25.56 -24.29 7.99
N ARG A 251 -24.96 -23.18 8.46
CA ARG A 251 -24.30 -23.11 9.76
C ARG A 251 -25.33 -23.13 10.90
N LYS A 252 -25.25 -24.14 11.77
CA LYS A 252 -26.13 -24.35 12.94
C LYS A 252 -25.89 -23.33 14.07
N GLY A 253 -24.70 -22.75 14.15
CA GLY A 253 -24.34 -21.73 15.12
C GLY A 253 -23.26 -20.77 14.61
N VAL A 254 -22.97 -19.72 15.38
CA VAL A 254 -21.99 -18.69 14.99
C VAL A 254 -20.55 -19.19 14.93
N ASP A 255 -20.22 -20.23 15.72
CA ASP A 255 -18.92 -20.92 15.72
C ASP A 255 -18.89 -22.15 14.79
N SER A 256 -19.97 -22.42 14.05
CA SER A 256 -20.00 -23.54 13.09
C SER A 256 -19.17 -23.20 11.85
N GLY A 257 -18.45 -24.19 11.31
CA GLY A 257 -17.58 -24.03 10.15
C GLY A 257 -16.34 -24.92 10.25
N LEU A 258 -15.25 -24.43 9.64
CA LEU A 258 -13.94 -25.08 9.64
C LEU A 258 -13.09 -24.69 10.85
N SER A 259 -12.32 -25.64 11.34
CA SER A 259 -11.29 -25.41 12.36
C SER A 259 -10.11 -26.34 12.17
N GLN A 260 -8.92 -25.88 12.53
CA GLN A 260 -7.71 -26.70 12.51
C GLN A 260 -6.93 -26.56 13.82
N THR A 261 -6.32 -27.67 14.25
CA THR A 261 -5.60 -27.77 15.51
C THR A 261 -4.12 -28.02 15.24
N VAL A 262 -3.26 -27.12 15.71
CA VAL A 262 -1.80 -27.20 15.53
C VAL A 262 -1.15 -27.57 16.86
N GLN A 263 -0.20 -28.49 16.82
CA GLN A 263 0.53 -29.00 17.99
C GLN A 263 2.02 -28.63 17.93
N GLY A 264 2.77 -28.87 19.00
CA GLY A 264 4.23 -28.66 19.03
C GLY A 264 4.68 -27.20 18.95
N LEU A 265 3.82 -26.27 19.38
CA LEU A 265 4.15 -24.85 19.37
C LEU A 265 5.15 -24.49 20.47
N LYS A 266 6.13 -23.64 20.13
CA LYS A 266 7.09 -23.10 21.10
C LYS A 266 6.39 -22.23 22.13
N GLN A 267 6.84 -22.38 23.38
CA GLN A 267 6.43 -21.57 24.50
C GLN A 267 6.93 -20.11 24.38
N ASN A 268 6.18 -19.17 24.97
CA ASN A 268 6.47 -17.74 25.04
C ASN A 268 6.73 -17.09 23.66
N THR A 269 6.14 -17.64 22.60
CA THR A 269 6.43 -17.28 21.21
C THR A 269 5.19 -16.64 20.59
N ASN A 270 5.42 -15.60 19.78
CA ASN A 270 4.36 -14.94 19.01
C ASN A 270 4.13 -15.69 17.70
N TYR A 271 2.87 -15.86 17.37
CA TYR A 271 2.44 -16.45 16.11
C TYR A 271 1.46 -15.53 15.42
N TYR A 272 1.36 -15.68 14.11
CA TYR A 272 0.41 -14.97 13.28
C TYR A 272 -0.50 -15.97 12.59
N VAL A 273 -1.81 -15.73 12.67
CA VAL A 273 -2.82 -16.56 11.99
C VAL A 273 -3.65 -15.67 11.10
N SER A 274 -3.91 -16.14 9.88
CA SER A 274 -4.74 -15.43 8.91
C SER A 274 -5.48 -16.39 7.99
N ALA A 275 -6.44 -15.85 7.26
CA ALA A 275 -7.12 -16.49 6.14
C ALA A 275 -7.74 -15.41 5.24
N PHE A 276 -8.12 -15.79 4.03
CA PHE A 276 -8.98 -15.00 3.18
C PHE A 276 -10.41 -15.51 3.31
N VAL A 277 -11.35 -14.60 3.50
CA VAL A 277 -12.79 -14.90 3.58
C VAL A 277 -13.56 -14.06 2.59
N LYS A 278 -14.59 -14.62 1.98
CA LYS A 278 -15.49 -13.89 1.08
C LYS A 278 -16.94 -14.18 1.47
N LEU A 279 -17.65 -13.12 1.83
CA LEU A 279 -19.06 -13.20 2.20
C LEU A 279 -19.92 -13.47 0.95
N LEU A 280 -20.76 -14.49 0.99
CA LEU A 280 -21.59 -14.88 -0.16
C LEU A 280 -23.02 -14.33 -0.09
N THR A 281 -23.53 -14.14 1.12
CA THR A 281 -24.91 -13.70 1.36
C THR A 281 -24.91 -12.56 2.37
N ASP A 282 -25.59 -11.46 2.05
CA ASP A 282 -25.83 -10.38 3.00
C ASP A 282 -26.66 -10.86 4.19
N ASN A 283 -26.49 -10.16 5.30
CA ASN A 283 -27.28 -10.41 6.49
C ASN A 283 -28.68 -9.81 6.30
N PRO A 284 -29.77 -10.59 6.32
CA PRO A 284 -31.12 -10.08 6.12
C PRO A 284 -31.64 -9.22 7.30
N ASP A 285 -31.08 -9.36 8.50
CA ASP A 285 -31.51 -8.65 9.72
C ASP A 285 -30.36 -7.91 10.42
N HIS A 286 -30.59 -6.72 11.00
CA HIS A 286 -29.58 -5.76 11.53
C HIS A 286 -28.77 -4.99 10.48
N GLN A 287 -29.42 -4.02 9.82
CA GLN A 287 -28.78 -3.01 8.95
C GLN A 287 -27.91 -3.54 7.79
N GLY A 288 -27.82 -4.88 7.60
CA GLY A 288 -27.12 -5.54 6.49
C GLY A 288 -25.73 -6.10 6.81
N TYR A 289 -25.23 -5.99 8.05
CA TYR A 289 -23.82 -6.27 8.34
C TYR A 289 -23.55 -7.63 9.00
N THR A 290 -22.46 -8.29 8.58
CA THR A 290 -21.91 -9.55 9.10
C THR A 290 -20.59 -9.29 9.81
N LYS A 291 -20.29 -10.01 10.89
CA LYS A 291 -19.00 -9.92 11.58
C LYS A 291 -18.24 -11.24 11.50
N PHE A 292 -16.99 -11.18 11.02
CA PHE A 292 -16.05 -12.29 11.08
C PHE A 292 -15.11 -12.09 12.28
N THR A 293 -14.89 -13.13 13.06
CA THR A 293 -13.98 -13.14 14.21
C THR A 293 -13.10 -14.38 14.14
N LEU A 294 -11.81 -14.19 13.90
CA LEU A 294 -10.80 -15.25 13.95
C LEU A 294 -10.44 -15.51 15.41
N LEU A 295 -10.59 -16.77 15.82
CA LEU A 295 -10.42 -17.22 17.19
C LEU A 295 -9.34 -18.28 17.23
N CYS A 296 -8.49 -18.23 18.25
CA CYS A 296 -7.59 -19.32 18.60
C CYS A 296 -7.76 -19.67 20.08
N LYS A 297 -7.77 -20.97 20.38
CA LYS A 297 -7.93 -21.52 21.72
C LYS A 297 -6.71 -22.35 22.09
N SER A 298 -6.14 -22.04 23.25
CA SER A 298 -5.01 -22.75 23.86
C SER A 298 -5.44 -23.21 25.26
N GLY A 299 -5.65 -24.50 25.46
CA GLY A 299 -6.20 -25.02 26.71
C GLY A 299 -7.58 -24.42 27.03
N ARG A 300 -7.74 -23.75 28.18
CA ARG A 300 -8.98 -23.03 28.55
C ARG A 300 -9.03 -21.59 28.01
N ALA A 301 -7.90 -21.02 27.59
CA ALA A 301 -7.84 -19.65 27.11
C ALA A 301 -8.33 -19.55 25.66
N LYS A 302 -9.30 -18.66 25.41
CA LYS A 302 -9.80 -18.32 24.08
C LYS A 302 -9.41 -16.89 23.76
N THR A 303 -8.69 -16.70 22.66
CA THR A 303 -8.17 -15.41 22.21
C THR A 303 -8.87 -15.00 20.93
N ILE A 304 -9.36 -13.76 20.89
CA ILE A 304 -9.79 -13.10 19.65
C ILE A 304 -8.54 -12.57 18.98
N VAL A 305 -8.19 -13.15 17.83
CA VAL A 305 -6.95 -12.84 17.10
C VAL A 305 -7.18 -11.71 16.11
N ALA A 306 -8.30 -11.77 15.37
CA ALA A 306 -8.67 -10.74 14.41
C ALA A 306 -10.19 -10.61 14.32
N VAL A 307 -10.66 -9.41 13.99
CA VAL A 307 -12.06 -9.10 13.74
C VAL A 307 -12.14 -8.30 12.46
N LEU A 308 -12.99 -8.74 11.54
CA LEU A 308 -13.50 -7.91 10.45
C LEU A 308 -14.92 -7.55 10.83
N PRO A 309 -15.13 -6.39 11.47
CA PRO A 309 -16.45 -5.97 11.84
C PRO A 309 -17.17 -5.42 10.60
N PHE A 310 -18.50 -5.43 10.59
CA PHE A 310 -19.32 -4.71 9.61
C PHE A 310 -19.08 -5.06 8.12
N GLN A 311 -19.14 -6.35 7.77
CA GLN A 311 -19.00 -6.83 6.39
C GLN A 311 -20.34 -6.93 5.67
N SER A 312 -20.39 -6.47 4.42
CA SER A 312 -21.51 -6.65 3.50
C SER A 312 -21.08 -7.42 2.25
N SER A 313 -22.04 -8.06 1.56
CA SER A 313 -21.84 -9.00 0.46
C SER A 313 -21.50 -8.27 -0.83
N GLN A 314 -20.33 -7.67 -0.84
CA GLN A 314 -19.71 -7.16 -2.07
C GLN A 314 -19.06 -8.28 -2.90
N LYS A 315 -19.18 -9.54 -2.46
CA LYS A 315 -18.52 -10.73 -3.04
C LYS A 315 -17.01 -10.57 -3.21
N LEU A 316 -16.38 -9.82 -2.30
CA LEU A 316 -14.94 -9.57 -2.30
C LEU A 316 -14.25 -10.48 -1.29
N TRP A 317 -13.06 -10.96 -1.65
CA TRP A 317 -12.13 -11.56 -0.71
C TRP A 317 -11.59 -10.51 0.26
N LYS A 318 -11.56 -10.87 1.54
CA LYS A 318 -11.10 -10.05 2.66
C LYS A 318 -10.09 -10.83 3.47
N HIS A 319 -8.96 -10.21 3.77
CA HIS A 319 -7.97 -10.83 4.63
C HIS A 319 -8.37 -10.62 6.08
N ILE A 320 -8.59 -11.71 6.82
CA ILE A 320 -8.70 -11.68 8.27
C ILE A 320 -7.44 -12.27 8.88
N GLY A 321 -6.75 -11.53 9.74
CA GLY A 321 -5.54 -12.04 10.38
C GLY A 321 -5.00 -11.13 11.47
N GLY A 322 -4.29 -11.75 12.41
CA GLY A 322 -3.75 -11.11 13.59
C GLY A 322 -2.73 -12.01 14.31
N ASP A 323 -1.97 -11.42 15.21
CA ASP A 323 -1.01 -12.13 16.04
C ASP A 323 -1.58 -12.48 17.42
N PHE A 324 -1.00 -13.51 18.04
CA PHE A 324 -1.23 -13.86 19.42
C PHE A 324 0.00 -14.55 20.02
N LYS A 325 0.07 -14.57 21.35
CA LYS A 325 1.18 -15.18 22.08
C LYS A 325 0.78 -16.53 22.65
N VAL A 326 1.63 -17.53 22.44
CA VAL A 326 1.52 -18.86 23.07
C VAL A 326 2.40 -18.87 24.31
N TYR A 327 1.82 -19.10 25.50
CA TYR A 327 2.54 -18.99 26.78
C TYR A 327 3.14 -20.30 27.31
N ALA A 328 2.70 -21.46 26.82
CA ALA A 328 3.30 -22.78 27.08
C ALA A 328 2.97 -23.71 25.89
N GLY A 329 3.73 -24.81 25.72
CA GLY A 329 3.76 -25.67 24.52
C GLY A 329 2.45 -26.38 24.18
N HIS A 330 1.44 -25.59 23.82
CA HIS A 330 0.06 -25.99 23.75
C HIS A 330 -0.36 -26.34 22.34
N VAL A 331 -1.31 -27.26 22.29
CA VAL A 331 -2.18 -27.49 21.17
C VAL A 331 -3.09 -26.26 21.01
N VAL A 332 -3.02 -25.61 19.86
CA VAL A 332 -3.86 -24.44 19.53
C VAL A 332 -4.86 -24.80 18.46
N LYS A 333 -6.14 -24.64 18.77
CA LYS A 333 -7.24 -24.76 17.81
C LYS A 333 -7.65 -23.39 17.30
N CYS A 334 -7.65 -23.16 15.99
CA CYS A 334 -8.12 -21.92 15.38
C CYS A 334 -9.36 -22.16 14.50
N TRP A 335 -10.28 -21.20 14.48
CA TRP A 335 -11.50 -21.21 13.67
C TRP A 335 -12.02 -19.79 13.44
N ILE A 336 -12.94 -19.64 12.49
CA ILE A 336 -13.63 -18.38 12.23
C ILE A 336 -15.05 -18.48 12.77
N ARG A 337 -15.40 -17.54 13.65
CA ARG A 337 -16.77 -17.26 14.05
C ARG A 337 -17.37 -16.24 13.08
N VAL A 338 -18.58 -16.51 12.60
CA VAL A 338 -19.31 -15.60 11.71
C VAL A 338 -20.69 -15.34 12.29
N GLU A 339 -21.00 -14.06 12.51
CA GLU A 339 -22.22 -13.58 13.15
C GLU A 339 -23.06 -12.77 12.13
N PRO A 340 -24.38 -13.03 11.99
CA PRO A 340 -25.19 -14.02 12.72
C PRO A 340 -25.05 -15.47 12.20
N LYS A 341 -25.75 -16.42 12.84
CA LYS A 341 -25.82 -17.82 12.37
C LYS A 341 -26.50 -17.87 10.98
N GLY A 342 -26.16 -18.86 10.16
CA GLY A 342 -26.76 -19.06 8.83
C GLY A 342 -26.11 -18.30 7.67
N ILE A 343 -25.25 -17.30 7.94
CA ILE A 343 -24.50 -16.61 6.88
C ILE A 343 -23.53 -17.56 6.17
N SER A 344 -23.56 -17.58 4.84
CA SER A 344 -22.64 -18.37 4.01
C SER A 344 -21.42 -17.56 3.60
N TYR A 345 -20.26 -18.21 3.57
CA TYR A 345 -18.99 -17.58 3.19
C TYR A 345 -18.07 -18.60 2.52
N THR A 346 -17.10 -18.13 1.75
CA THR A 346 -15.94 -18.94 1.35
C THR A 346 -14.71 -18.56 2.17
N ILE A 347 -13.80 -19.52 2.34
CA ILE A 347 -12.50 -19.36 3.00
C ILE A 347 -11.42 -19.99 2.12
N ASP A 348 -10.26 -19.35 2.10
CA ASP A 348 -9.09 -19.80 1.34
C ASP A 348 -7.78 -19.29 1.97
N ALA A 349 -6.64 -19.86 1.55
CA ALA A 349 -5.28 -19.44 1.86
C ALA A 349 -5.09 -19.14 3.36
N ALA A 350 -5.43 -20.11 4.20
CA ALA A 350 -5.22 -20.03 5.63
C ALA A 350 -3.71 -20.05 5.93
N SER A 351 -3.27 -19.29 6.93
CA SER A 351 -1.87 -19.31 7.37
C SER A 351 -1.77 -19.32 8.88
N PHE A 352 -0.81 -20.09 9.39
CA PHE A 352 -0.36 -20.09 10.78
C PHE A 352 1.17 -20.16 10.80
N ILE A 353 1.82 -19.03 11.10
CA ILE A 353 3.28 -18.93 11.11
C ILE A 353 3.84 -18.42 12.44
N GLU A 354 5.11 -18.74 12.71
CA GLU A 354 5.88 -18.21 13.84
C GLU A 354 6.44 -16.82 13.51
N LEU A 355 6.24 -15.84 14.38
CA LEU A 355 6.87 -14.52 14.26
C LEU A 355 8.27 -14.56 14.87
N ARG A 356 9.27 -14.87 14.03
CA ARG A 356 10.66 -15.05 14.44
C ARG A 356 11.37 -13.72 14.66
N LYS A 357 11.87 -13.51 15.88
CA LYS A 357 12.70 -12.35 16.25
C LYS A 357 14.01 -12.31 15.50
N GLN A 358 14.47 -11.09 15.21
CA GLN A 358 15.82 -10.85 14.71
C GLN A 358 16.80 -10.87 15.88
N SER A 359 17.91 -11.60 15.74
CA SER A 359 18.94 -11.69 16.78
C SER A 359 19.58 -10.32 17.09
N ASN A 360 19.79 -9.49 16.06
CA ASN A 360 20.17 -8.09 16.19
C ASN A 360 19.17 -7.20 15.44
N TRP A 361 18.00 -7.02 16.07
CA TRP A 361 16.90 -6.27 15.46
C TRP A 361 17.28 -4.83 15.11
N THR A 362 18.07 -4.14 15.95
CA THR A 362 18.48 -2.75 15.69
C THR A 362 19.26 -2.63 14.38
N ALA A 363 20.28 -3.47 14.17
CA ALA A 363 21.07 -3.48 12.94
C ALA A 363 20.20 -3.82 11.71
N TYR A 364 19.28 -4.79 11.86
CA TYR A 364 18.34 -5.17 10.81
C TYR A 364 17.48 -3.98 10.35
N PHE A 365 16.90 -3.22 11.28
CA PHE A 365 16.10 -2.05 10.92
C PHE A 365 16.95 -0.89 10.42
N ASP A 366 18.17 -0.69 10.93
CA ASP A 366 19.08 0.35 10.43
C ASP A 366 19.50 0.13 8.97
N GLU A 367 19.81 -1.11 8.60
CA GLU A 367 20.09 -1.46 7.21
C GLU A 367 18.90 -1.17 6.30
N LYS A 368 17.69 -1.56 6.74
CA LYS A 368 16.45 -1.25 6.00
C LYS A 368 16.23 0.25 5.86
N ILE A 369 16.39 1.00 6.95
CA ILE A 369 16.26 2.46 6.97
C ILE A 369 17.23 3.08 5.97
N ARG A 370 18.50 2.69 5.97
CA ARG A 370 19.49 3.19 5.00
C ARG A 370 19.02 2.93 3.57
N LYS A 371 18.55 1.71 3.27
CA LYS A 371 18.06 1.34 1.95
C LYS A 371 16.84 2.16 1.49
N ILE A 372 15.88 2.44 2.37
CA ILE A 372 14.60 3.05 1.98
C ILE A 372 14.49 4.55 2.25
N ARG A 373 15.34 5.13 3.11
CA ARG A 373 15.30 6.56 3.51
C ARG A 373 16.48 7.39 3.04
N THR A 374 17.48 6.76 2.42
CA THR A 374 18.63 7.47 1.86
C THR A 374 18.66 7.37 0.33
N SER A 375 19.49 8.21 -0.28
CA SER A 375 19.84 8.19 -1.69
C SER A 375 21.29 8.65 -1.86
N SER A 376 21.87 8.39 -3.03
CA SER A 376 23.21 8.87 -3.36
C SER A 376 23.18 10.36 -3.67
N LEU A 377 24.11 11.11 -3.08
CA LEU A 377 24.33 12.54 -3.29
C LEU A 377 25.75 12.78 -3.80
N ASN A 378 25.86 13.29 -5.01
CA ASN A 378 27.13 13.63 -5.65
C ASN A 378 27.32 15.14 -5.64
N ILE A 379 28.36 15.60 -4.96
CA ILE A 379 28.77 17.01 -4.93
C ILE A 379 29.89 17.20 -5.93
N LYS A 380 29.62 18.00 -6.97
CA LYS A 380 30.57 18.30 -8.05
C LYS A 380 30.76 19.80 -8.20
N GLY A 381 31.92 20.25 -8.64
CA GLY A 381 32.13 21.67 -8.94
C GLY A 381 33.58 22.10 -8.82
N GLN A 382 33.85 23.30 -9.31
CA GLN A 382 35.12 23.96 -9.13
C GLN A 382 35.00 24.94 -7.95
N LEU A 383 36.04 25.02 -7.11
CA LEU A 383 36.08 26.02 -6.05
C LEU A 383 35.96 27.44 -6.64
N PRO A 384 35.22 28.35 -5.98
CA PRO A 384 35.10 29.74 -6.42
C PRO A 384 36.46 30.41 -6.57
N ASP A 385 36.54 31.42 -7.42
CA ASP A 385 37.75 32.22 -7.55
C ASP A 385 38.17 32.85 -6.21
N GLY A 386 39.48 32.81 -5.94
CA GLY A 386 40.04 33.22 -4.65
C GLY A 386 39.93 32.18 -3.54
N CYS A 387 39.23 31.06 -3.72
CA CYS A 387 39.25 29.94 -2.78
C CYS A 387 40.40 28.96 -3.08
N PHE A 388 41.18 28.63 -2.05
CA PHE A 388 42.23 27.62 -2.13
C PHE A 388 41.82 26.35 -1.37
N PRO A 389 42.17 25.14 -1.86
CA PRO A 389 41.79 23.89 -1.21
C PRO A 389 42.18 23.83 0.27
N ALA A 390 43.39 24.30 0.61
CA ALA A 390 43.92 24.28 1.98
C ALA A 390 43.10 25.11 2.99
N SER A 391 42.40 26.16 2.54
CA SER A 391 41.59 27.03 3.40
C SER A 391 40.09 26.91 3.17
N THR A 392 39.66 25.92 2.37
CA THR A 392 38.26 25.72 2.01
C THR A 392 37.65 24.52 2.73
N VAL A 393 36.43 24.69 3.24
CA VAL A 393 35.57 23.60 3.72
C VAL A 393 34.20 23.72 3.07
N VAL A 394 33.78 22.66 2.36
CA VAL A 394 32.41 22.53 1.85
C VAL A 394 31.60 21.74 2.85
N LYS A 395 30.61 22.39 3.47
CA LYS A 395 29.72 21.80 4.48
C LYS A 395 28.41 21.40 3.85
N ILE A 396 27.98 20.17 4.09
CA ILE A 396 26.69 19.63 3.69
C ILE A 396 25.90 19.30 4.95
N GLU A 397 24.71 19.87 5.11
CA GLU A 397 23.87 19.64 6.28
C GLU A 397 22.41 19.45 5.88
N LEU A 398 21.81 18.34 6.33
CA LEU A 398 20.36 18.13 6.24
C LEU A 398 19.65 19.15 7.13
N LYS A 399 18.85 20.03 6.52
CA LYS A 399 18.07 21.07 7.22
C LYS A 399 16.66 20.61 7.56
N ARG A 400 16.03 19.86 6.66
CA ARG A 400 14.67 19.35 6.85
C ARG A 400 14.53 17.98 6.22
N HIS A 401 14.13 16.99 7.01
CA HIS A 401 13.90 15.64 6.52
C HIS A 401 12.67 15.61 5.59
N GLN A 402 12.71 14.77 4.55
CA GLN A 402 11.52 14.40 3.76
C GLN A 402 10.48 13.68 4.62
N PHE A 403 10.92 12.83 5.55
CA PHE A 403 10.04 12.12 6.47
C PHE A 403 9.44 13.08 7.50
N GLY A 404 8.16 12.90 7.80
CA GLY A 404 7.47 13.75 8.76
C GLY A 404 7.77 13.34 10.20
N PHE A 405 8.45 14.20 10.95
CA PHE A 405 8.52 14.13 12.40
C PHE A 405 7.70 15.28 12.97
N GLY A 406 6.65 14.95 13.71
CA GLY A 406 5.68 15.93 14.15
C GLY A 406 5.19 15.75 15.58
N SER A 407 4.36 16.71 16.01
CA SER A 407 3.67 16.61 17.29
C SER A 407 2.31 17.30 17.26
N ALA A 408 1.39 16.79 18.07
CA ALA A 408 0.15 17.45 18.41
C ALA A 408 0.42 18.73 19.21
N ILE A 409 -0.20 19.82 18.78
CA ILE A 409 -0.04 21.13 19.41
C ILE A 409 -1.33 21.57 20.11
N LYS A 410 -1.16 22.09 21.33
CA LYS A 410 -2.21 22.79 22.06
C LYS A 410 -2.23 24.24 21.59
N VAL A 411 -3.19 24.59 20.73
CA VAL A 411 -3.24 25.92 20.07
C VAL A 411 -3.09 27.07 21.06
N LYS A 412 -3.77 27.02 22.21
CA LYS A 412 -3.69 28.07 23.25
C LYS A 412 -2.27 28.28 23.77
N GLU A 413 -1.55 27.20 24.00
CA GLU A 413 -0.18 27.27 24.51
C GLU A 413 0.80 27.59 23.38
N PHE A 414 0.53 27.16 22.15
CA PHE A 414 1.36 27.44 20.98
C PHE A 414 1.34 28.92 20.56
N VAL A 415 0.18 29.57 20.56
CA VAL A 415 0.03 30.96 20.08
C VAL A 415 0.24 32.03 21.16
N GLY A 416 0.43 31.59 22.41
CA GLY A 416 0.61 32.45 23.55
C GLY A 416 2.02 33.03 23.65
N ASN A 417 2.16 34.08 24.46
CA ASN A 417 3.38 34.88 24.59
C ASN A 417 4.03 34.78 25.98
N ARG A 418 3.48 33.98 26.90
CA ARG A 418 4.17 33.70 28.18
C ARG A 418 5.48 32.99 27.89
N GLU A 419 6.51 33.17 28.72
CA GLU A 419 7.83 32.57 28.52
C GLU A 419 7.76 31.05 28.25
N VAL A 420 7.00 30.31 29.06
CA VAL A 420 6.79 28.85 28.87
C VAL A 420 6.11 28.50 27.54
N GLN A 421 5.21 29.36 27.04
CA GLN A 421 4.52 29.17 25.76
C GLN A 421 5.45 29.46 24.57
N VAL A 422 6.30 30.49 24.68
CA VAL A 422 7.34 30.79 23.69
C VAL A 422 8.32 29.63 23.58
N LYS A 423 8.77 29.09 24.72
CA LYS A 423 9.67 27.92 24.75
C LYS A 423 9.02 26.67 24.15
N TYR A 424 7.76 26.41 24.45
CA TYR A 424 7.00 25.30 23.85
C TYR A 424 6.90 25.42 22.33
N ARG A 425 6.53 26.61 21.82
CA ARG A 425 6.50 26.87 20.39
C ARG A 425 7.88 26.69 19.75
N ASN A 426 8.93 27.24 20.35
CA ASN A 426 10.30 27.15 19.82
C ASN A 426 10.82 25.70 19.83
N PHE A 427 10.47 24.89 20.84
CA PHE A 427 10.80 23.48 20.86
C PHE A 427 10.18 22.77 19.66
N ILE A 428 8.89 23.00 19.39
CA ILE A 428 8.20 22.40 18.25
C ILE A 428 8.85 22.82 16.92
N LEU A 429 9.03 24.13 16.70
CA LEU A 429 9.58 24.66 15.46
C LEU A 429 11.03 24.24 15.20
N LYS A 430 11.78 23.90 16.26
CA LYS A 430 13.18 23.48 16.17
C LYS A 430 13.32 22.00 15.82
N HIS A 431 12.44 21.15 16.35
CA HIS A 431 12.63 19.70 16.33
C HIS A 431 11.69 18.96 15.37
N PHE A 432 10.61 19.60 14.91
CA PHE A 432 9.58 18.97 14.11
C PHE A 432 9.32 19.74 12.80
N ASN A 433 8.97 19.00 11.74
CA ASN A 433 8.55 19.53 10.44
C ASN A 433 7.06 19.28 10.14
N TRP A 434 6.35 18.56 11.03
CA TRP A 434 4.92 18.28 10.94
C TRP A 434 4.18 18.71 12.22
N ALA A 435 2.91 19.08 12.09
CA ALA A 435 2.04 19.41 13.22
C ALA A 435 0.59 18.96 13.00
N VAL A 436 -0.08 18.65 14.10
CA VAL A 436 -1.53 18.39 14.14
C VAL A 436 -2.12 19.16 15.32
N PHE A 437 -3.37 19.59 15.22
CA PHE A 437 -4.02 20.30 16.32
C PHE A 437 -4.71 19.30 17.26
N GLU A 438 -4.23 19.14 18.49
CA GLU A 438 -4.67 18.09 19.44
C GLU A 438 -6.21 18.04 19.62
N ASN A 439 -6.83 19.21 19.78
CA ASN A 439 -8.28 19.32 19.99
C ASN A 439 -8.94 20.42 19.17
N ALA A 440 -8.15 21.29 18.55
CA ALA A 440 -8.61 22.59 18.07
C ALA A 440 -9.55 22.45 16.85
N MET A 441 -9.27 21.49 15.95
CA MET A 441 -10.07 21.27 14.74
C MET A 441 -11.22 20.25 14.89
N LYS A 442 -11.31 19.57 16.04
CA LYS A 442 -12.41 18.65 16.37
C LYS A 442 -13.76 19.39 16.41
N TRP A 443 -14.84 18.70 16.04
CA TRP A 443 -16.15 19.32 15.83
C TRP A 443 -16.68 20.01 17.08
N ARG A 444 -16.57 19.32 18.22
CA ARG A 444 -17.00 19.82 19.51
C ARG A 444 -16.31 21.12 19.93
N GLN A 445 -15.08 21.38 19.50
CA GLN A 445 -14.33 22.59 19.84
C GLN A 445 -14.63 23.72 18.86
N MET A 446 -14.73 23.39 17.57
CA MET A 446 -14.85 24.38 16.50
C MET A 446 -16.28 24.89 16.29
N GLU A 447 -17.30 24.04 16.46
CA GLU A 447 -18.72 24.37 16.23
C GLU A 447 -19.60 23.91 17.41
N ARG A 448 -19.34 24.46 18.59
CA ARG A 448 -20.10 24.14 19.83
C ARG A 448 -21.60 24.39 19.71
N ARG A 449 -22.01 25.35 18.87
CA ARG A 449 -23.40 25.68 18.53
C ARG A 449 -23.51 25.67 17.01
N SER A 450 -24.56 25.05 16.48
CA SER A 450 -24.79 24.93 15.02
C SER A 450 -24.63 26.29 14.31
N GLY A 451 -23.82 26.31 13.25
CA GLY A 451 -23.53 27.50 12.45
C GLY A 451 -22.60 28.53 13.09
N LYS A 452 -22.14 28.35 14.33
CA LYS A 452 -21.23 29.29 15.02
C LYS A 452 -19.80 28.74 15.06
N ILE A 453 -19.18 28.74 13.87
CA ILE A 453 -17.84 28.20 13.64
C ILE A 453 -16.77 29.19 14.13
N LYS A 454 -15.80 28.72 14.92
CA LYS A 454 -14.67 29.52 15.39
C LYS A 454 -13.47 29.32 14.45
N TYR A 455 -13.01 30.34 13.73
CA TYR A 455 -11.82 30.22 12.86
C TYR A 455 -10.58 30.94 13.40
N LYS A 456 -10.77 32.15 13.93
CA LYS A 456 -9.70 33.13 14.22
C LYS A 456 -8.52 32.56 15.02
N PHE A 457 -8.81 31.76 16.03
CA PHE A 457 -7.78 31.20 16.92
C PHE A 457 -6.92 30.13 16.24
N PHE A 458 -7.54 29.32 15.39
CA PHE A 458 -6.86 28.25 14.66
C PHE A 458 -5.99 28.80 13.54
N ASN A 459 -6.48 29.82 12.84
CA ASN A 459 -5.73 30.48 11.76
C ASN A 459 -4.43 31.10 12.30
N LYS A 460 -4.43 31.71 13.49
CA LYS A 460 -3.20 32.26 14.08
C LYS A 460 -2.10 31.20 14.25
N ALA A 461 -2.45 29.99 14.70
CA ALA A 461 -1.47 28.91 14.82
C ALA A 461 -1.06 28.37 13.45
N MET A 462 -2.02 28.17 12.54
CA MET A 462 -1.78 27.75 11.16
C MET A 462 -0.79 28.68 10.45
N ASP A 463 -0.95 29.99 10.61
CA ASP A 463 -0.08 30.99 9.98
C ASP A 463 1.35 30.91 10.51
N ILE A 464 1.52 30.66 11.81
CA ILE A 464 2.85 30.46 12.42
C ILE A 464 3.48 29.18 11.85
N LEU A 465 2.75 28.08 11.81
CA LEU A 465 3.23 26.79 11.28
C LEU A 465 3.66 26.93 9.81
N ARG A 466 2.81 27.52 8.97
CA ARG A 466 3.09 27.72 7.53
C ARG A 466 4.27 28.65 7.28
N ARG A 467 4.40 29.75 8.03
CA ARG A 467 5.57 30.66 7.94
C ARG A 467 6.88 29.97 8.31
N ASN A 468 6.83 28.88 9.07
CA ASN A 468 7.99 28.06 9.43
C ASN A 468 8.07 26.78 8.58
N ASN A 469 7.38 26.73 7.44
CA ASN A 469 7.38 25.60 6.51
C ASN A 469 6.98 24.25 7.14
N MET A 470 6.11 24.28 8.16
CA MET A 470 5.59 23.06 8.75
C MET A 470 4.42 22.50 7.92
N THR A 471 4.44 21.18 7.74
CA THR A 471 3.32 20.43 7.17
C THR A 471 2.25 20.23 8.23
N ILE A 472 0.97 20.32 7.85
CA ILE A 472 -0.14 20.31 8.81
C ILE A 472 -1.13 19.21 8.45
N ARG A 473 -1.44 18.37 9.43
CA ARG A 473 -2.53 17.39 9.38
C ARG A 473 -3.78 17.98 10.03
N GLY A 474 -4.92 17.83 9.37
CA GLY A 474 -6.24 18.20 9.88
C GLY A 474 -6.87 17.04 10.64
N HIS A 475 -7.29 17.30 11.89
CA HIS A 475 -7.85 16.29 12.79
C HIS A 475 -9.05 16.88 13.57
N ALA A 476 -10.27 16.44 13.33
CA ALA A 476 -10.76 15.58 12.25
C ALA A 476 -12.09 16.17 11.72
N PHE A 477 -12.55 15.76 10.53
CA PHE A 477 -13.91 16.12 10.12
C PHE A 477 -14.91 15.45 11.05
N LEU A 478 -15.00 14.13 11.06
CA LEU A 478 -15.98 13.40 11.86
C LEU A 478 -15.27 12.48 12.85
N TRP A 479 -15.88 12.30 14.02
CA TRP A 479 -15.41 11.34 15.02
C TRP A 479 -16.60 10.48 15.43
N ASP A 480 -16.57 9.19 15.07
CA ASP A 480 -17.71 8.29 15.21
C ASP A 480 -18.06 7.94 16.66
N VAL A 481 -17.24 8.35 17.62
CA VAL A 481 -17.62 8.24 19.04
C VAL A 481 -18.61 9.35 19.39
N MET A 482 -19.89 9.01 19.58
CA MET A 482 -20.99 9.96 19.78
C MET A 482 -20.66 11.09 20.78
N SER A 483 -20.13 10.73 21.96
CA SER A 483 -19.79 11.67 23.05
C SER A 483 -18.69 12.70 22.71
N ARG A 484 -18.04 12.54 21.56
CA ARG A 484 -16.98 13.43 21.06
C ARG A 484 -17.49 14.50 20.12
N ASN A 485 -18.74 14.43 19.68
CA ASN A 485 -19.38 15.43 18.84
C ASN A 485 -20.02 16.56 19.67
N PRO A 486 -20.35 17.72 19.05
CA PRO A 486 -21.12 18.76 19.72
C PRO A 486 -22.43 18.19 20.28
N ASP A 487 -22.89 18.72 21.40
CA ASP A 487 -24.13 18.33 22.06
C ASP A 487 -25.33 18.31 21.10
N TRP A 488 -25.49 19.37 20.30
CA TRP A 488 -26.55 19.48 19.30
C TRP A 488 -26.49 18.43 18.19
N VAL A 489 -25.33 17.84 17.90
CA VAL A 489 -25.18 16.76 16.89
C VAL A 489 -25.62 15.42 17.47
N GLN A 490 -25.33 15.17 18.75
CA GLN A 490 -25.65 13.91 19.44
C GLN A 490 -27.16 13.61 19.46
N HIS A 491 -27.98 14.65 19.36
CA HIS A 491 -29.45 14.55 19.35
C HIS A 491 -30.07 14.47 17.94
N LEU A 492 -29.26 14.53 16.88
CA LEU A 492 -29.77 14.38 15.51
C LEU A 492 -29.91 12.91 15.12
N THR A 493 -30.87 12.65 14.25
CA THR A 493 -31.12 11.35 13.62
C THR A 493 -31.48 11.55 12.15
N GLY A 494 -31.59 10.47 11.39
CA GLY A 494 -32.11 10.52 10.03
C GLY A 494 -31.34 11.47 9.11
N SER A 495 -32.06 12.15 8.22
CA SER A 495 -31.49 13.11 7.26
C SER A 495 -30.78 14.27 7.95
N ALA A 496 -31.27 14.72 9.12
CA ALA A 496 -30.70 15.86 9.83
C ALA A 496 -29.25 15.60 10.28
N LEU A 497 -28.94 14.38 10.75
CA LEU A 497 -27.58 14.01 11.12
C LEU A 497 -26.67 13.91 9.90
N LYS A 498 -27.13 13.22 8.85
CA LYS A 498 -26.42 13.13 7.57
C LYS A 498 -26.08 14.52 7.03
N ASP A 499 -27.06 15.41 6.94
CA ASP A 499 -26.88 16.74 6.37
C ASP A 499 -25.94 17.59 7.22
N ALA A 500 -25.94 17.42 8.55
CA ALA A 500 -24.98 18.06 9.43
C ALA A 500 -23.55 17.57 9.18
N ALA A 501 -23.35 16.25 9.02
CA ALA A 501 -22.04 15.65 8.73
C ALA A 501 -21.48 16.14 7.39
N ILE A 502 -22.29 16.08 6.33
CA ILE A 502 -21.92 16.55 4.98
C ILE A 502 -21.66 18.06 4.96
N ARG A 503 -22.47 18.86 5.67
CA ARG A 503 -22.23 20.31 5.82
C ARG A 503 -20.88 20.56 6.46
N ARG A 504 -20.52 19.81 7.50
CA ARG A 504 -19.24 19.97 8.19
C ARG A 504 -18.04 19.70 7.29
N ILE A 505 -18.05 18.55 6.62
CA ILE A 505 -16.99 18.20 5.67
C ILE A 505 -16.86 19.31 4.63
N THR A 506 -17.99 19.74 4.05
CA THR A 506 -18.02 20.78 3.01
C THR A 506 -17.36 22.08 3.45
N TYR A 507 -17.73 22.65 4.61
CA TYR A 507 -17.18 23.95 5.00
C TYR A 507 -15.71 23.84 5.44
N MET A 508 -15.32 22.73 6.07
CA MET A 508 -13.95 22.52 6.50
C MET A 508 -13.00 22.37 5.32
N THR A 509 -13.37 21.51 4.36
CA THR A 509 -12.59 21.29 3.14
C THR A 509 -12.45 22.58 2.33
N LYS A 510 -13.55 23.32 2.10
CA LYS A 510 -13.50 24.59 1.35
C LYS A 510 -12.62 25.64 2.03
N TYR A 511 -12.71 25.78 3.35
CA TYR A 511 -12.00 26.84 4.07
C TYR A 511 -10.49 26.58 4.21
N TYR A 512 -10.12 25.31 4.34
CA TYR A 512 -8.75 24.86 4.57
C TYR A 512 -8.06 24.25 3.35
N LYS A 513 -8.68 24.36 2.17
CA LYS A 513 -8.06 24.00 0.88
C LYS A 513 -6.66 24.61 0.76
N ASP A 514 -5.71 23.82 0.27
CA ASP A 514 -4.28 24.17 0.10
C ASP A 514 -3.52 24.54 1.41
N LYS A 515 -4.18 24.38 2.58
CA LYS A 515 -3.59 24.67 3.90
C LYS A 515 -3.21 23.44 4.70
N ILE A 516 -3.82 22.31 4.39
CA ILE A 516 -3.70 21.03 5.08
C ILE A 516 -3.18 20.01 4.07
N ALA A 517 -2.20 19.21 4.46
CA ALA A 517 -1.65 18.17 3.59
C ALA A 517 -2.51 16.89 3.64
N GLU A 518 -3.09 16.61 4.81
CA GLU A 518 -3.81 15.37 5.10
C GLU A 518 -4.99 15.63 6.03
N TRP A 519 -6.13 15.00 5.75
CA TRP A 519 -7.32 15.09 6.59
C TRP A 519 -7.72 13.74 7.14
N ASP A 520 -7.90 13.67 8.46
CA ASP A 520 -8.71 12.63 9.09
C ASP A 520 -10.18 12.90 8.74
N VAL A 521 -10.73 12.15 7.79
CA VAL A 521 -12.14 12.29 7.39
C VAL A 521 -13.04 11.73 8.49
N CYS A 522 -12.80 10.48 8.87
CA CYS A 522 -13.51 9.83 9.97
C CYS A 522 -12.49 9.22 10.95
N ASN A 523 -12.70 9.51 12.23
CA ASN A 523 -11.87 9.06 13.33
C ASN A 523 -12.60 7.96 14.12
N GLU A 524 -11.91 6.85 14.39
CA GLU A 524 -12.35 5.74 15.26
C GLU A 524 -13.59 4.96 14.79
N VAL A 525 -13.78 4.91 13.47
CA VAL A 525 -14.91 4.24 12.82
C VAL A 525 -14.92 2.72 13.02
N LEU A 526 -13.78 2.08 13.35
CA LEU A 526 -13.77 0.64 13.64
C LEU A 526 -14.34 0.29 15.04
N HIS A 527 -14.60 1.30 15.89
CA HIS A 527 -15.08 1.11 17.25
C HIS A 527 -16.53 1.54 17.44
N GLN A 528 -16.97 2.59 16.75
CA GLN A 528 -18.35 3.08 16.74
C GLN A 528 -18.73 3.55 15.32
N HIS A 529 -20.02 3.56 15.01
CA HIS A 529 -20.59 4.00 13.73
C HIS A 529 -21.69 5.05 13.93
N PHE A 530 -21.46 6.01 14.83
CA PHE A 530 -22.50 6.96 15.24
C PHE A 530 -23.20 7.63 14.05
N PHE A 531 -22.46 8.08 13.05
CA PHE A 531 -23.08 8.78 11.92
C PHE A 531 -23.96 7.87 11.06
N GLU A 532 -23.48 6.67 10.74
CA GLU A 532 -24.21 5.73 9.90
C GLU A 532 -25.41 5.11 10.64
N GLU A 533 -25.20 4.59 11.86
CA GLU A 533 -26.24 3.93 12.65
C GLU A 533 -27.38 4.88 13.03
N GLN A 534 -27.05 6.08 13.52
CA GLN A 534 -28.03 7.04 14.01
C GLN A 534 -28.76 7.77 12.87
N SER A 535 -28.12 7.90 11.70
CA SER A 535 -28.77 8.47 10.52
C SER A 535 -29.61 7.43 9.77
N GLY A 536 -29.27 6.15 9.85
CA GLY A 536 -29.89 5.07 9.07
C GLY A 536 -29.52 5.10 7.58
N TYR A 537 -28.55 5.92 7.17
CA TYR A 537 -28.08 5.98 5.77
C TYR A 537 -26.94 5.01 5.56
N GLN A 538 -27.23 3.91 4.86
CA GLN A 538 -26.19 2.99 4.40
C GLN A 538 -25.14 3.71 3.54
N ASP A 539 -23.89 3.27 3.65
CA ASP A 539 -22.75 3.83 2.92
C ASP A 539 -22.54 5.35 3.17
N LEU A 540 -22.91 5.86 4.36
CA LEU A 540 -22.68 7.27 4.69
C LEU A 540 -21.18 7.59 4.68
N LEU A 541 -20.34 6.67 5.16
CA LEU A 541 -18.88 6.80 5.11
C LEU A 541 -18.35 7.01 3.67
N VAL A 542 -18.92 6.30 2.68
CA VAL A 542 -18.58 6.49 1.26
C VAL A 542 -18.94 7.91 0.82
N SER A 543 -20.10 8.41 1.23
CA SER A 543 -20.59 9.76 0.89
C SER A 543 -19.73 10.86 1.53
N GLU A 544 -19.25 10.64 2.75
CA GLU A 544 -18.36 11.54 3.49
C GLU A 544 -17.03 11.74 2.76
N PHE A 545 -16.37 10.64 2.39
CA PHE A 545 -15.13 10.66 1.62
C PHE A 545 -15.31 11.28 0.22
N LYS A 546 -16.38 10.91 -0.50
CA LYS A 546 -16.72 11.53 -1.80
C LYS A 546 -16.94 13.04 -1.67
N THR A 547 -17.58 13.48 -0.60
CA THR A 547 -17.82 14.91 -0.35
C THR A 547 -16.51 15.65 -0.09
N ALA A 548 -15.63 15.09 0.74
CA ALA A 548 -14.32 15.68 1.00
C ALA A 548 -13.51 15.80 -0.31
N HIS A 549 -13.40 14.73 -1.09
CA HIS A 549 -12.65 14.71 -2.34
C HIS A 549 -13.22 15.67 -3.40
N LYS A 550 -14.55 15.80 -3.46
CA LYS A 550 -15.24 16.73 -4.38
C LYS A 550 -14.83 18.19 -4.16
N TYR A 551 -14.61 18.61 -2.91
CA TYR A 551 -14.29 20.01 -2.59
C TYR A 551 -12.79 20.30 -2.53
N ASP A 552 -11.96 19.28 -2.34
CA ASP A 552 -10.51 19.36 -2.45
C ASP A 552 -9.94 18.01 -2.90
N ALA A 553 -9.67 17.90 -4.20
CA ALA A 553 -9.14 16.67 -4.80
C ALA A 553 -7.63 16.48 -4.55
N ASN A 554 -6.91 17.52 -4.10
CA ASN A 554 -5.46 17.47 -3.92
C ASN A 554 -5.07 17.01 -2.51
N THR A 555 -5.93 17.24 -1.50
CA THR A 555 -5.65 16.81 -0.14
C THR A 555 -5.85 15.31 0.03
N LYS A 556 -4.87 14.64 0.65
CA LYS A 556 -4.98 13.21 0.97
C LYS A 556 -5.99 12.99 2.10
N LEU A 557 -6.91 12.07 1.87
CA LEU A 557 -7.98 11.73 2.83
C LEU A 557 -7.65 10.43 3.56
N PHE A 558 -7.73 10.45 4.88
CA PHE A 558 -7.34 9.34 5.73
C PHE A 558 -8.51 8.83 6.57
N LEU A 559 -8.54 7.50 6.74
CA LEU A 559 -9.13 6.87 7.92
C LEU A 559 -8.12 6.98 9.08
N ASN A 560 -8.56 7.28 10.30
CA ASN A 560 -7.66 7.33 11.47
C ASN A 560 -8.24 6.54 12.64
N ASP A 561 -7.47 5.58 13.16
CA ASP A 561 -7.99 4.67 14.19
C ASP A 561 -6.93 4.17 15.20
N TYR A 562 -7.39 3.75 16.38
CA TYR A 562 -6.57 3.11 17.40
C TYR A 562 -6.68 1.59 17.37
N GLU A 563 -5.82 0.96 18.18
CA GLU A 563 -5.61 -0.49 18.25
C GLU A 563 -4.94 -1.16 17.06
N ILE A 564 -4.88 -0.53 15.88
CA ILE A 564 -4.33 -1.12 14.64
C ILE A 564 -2.98 -1.81 14.85
N VAL A 565 -2.08 -1.21 15.63
CA VAL A 565 -0.76 -1.77 15.94
C VAL A 565 -0.60 -2.19 17.40
N ARG A 566 -1.57 -1.87 18.27
CA ARG A 566 -1.55 -2.21 19.70
C ARG A 566 -2.06 -3.63 19.95
N ASN A 567 -3.01 -4.07 19.16
CA ASN A 567 -3.65 -5.38 19.25
C ASN A 567 -3.94 -5.90 17.83
N GLY A 568 -3.56 -7.16 17.54
CA GLY A 568 -3.81 -7.82 16.25
C GLY A 568 -5.28 -7.80 15.82
N ARG A 569 -6.21 -7.60 16.78
CA ARG A 569 -7.66 -7.64 16.58
C ARG A 569 -8.16 -6.79 15.40
N LEU A 570 -7.70 -5.55 15.25
CA LEU A 570 -8.20 -4.61 14.24
C LEU A 570 -7.17 -4.26 13.15
N THR A 571 -5.99 -4.89 13.18
CA THR A 571 -4.88 -4.60 12.28
C THR A 571 -5.27 -4.72 10.80
N SER A 572 -5.97 -5.79 10.43
CA SER A 572 -6.40 -6.01 9.04
C SER A 572 -7.62 -5.17 8.64
N ALA A 573 -8.51 -4.88 9.59
CA ALA A 573 -9.79 -4.21 9.33
C ALA A 573 -9.63 -2.80 8.73
N ILE A 574 -8.61 -2.04 9.12
CA ILE A 574 -8.41 -0.68 8.60
C ILE A 574 -8.05 -0.69 7.11
N ALA A 575 -7.22 -1.66 6.68
CA ALA A 575 -6.88 -1.83 5.27
C ALA A 575 -8.11 -2.29 4.49
N ASP A 576 -8.90 -3.23 5.03
CA ASP A 576 -10.14 -3.66 4.37
C ASP A 576 -11.16 -2.53 4.19
N LEU A 577 -11.26 -1.61 5.15
CA LEU A 577 -12.12 -0.46 5.07
C LEU A 577 -11.62 0.56 4.04
N ALA A 578 -10.31 0.81 3.99
CA ALA A 578 -9.72 1.65 2.95
C ALA A 578 -9.95 1.07 1.54
N GLU A 579 -9.80 -0.25 1.39
CA GLU A 579 -10.08 -0.94 0.13
C GLU A 579 -11.56 -0.80 -0.28
N PHE A 580 -12.47 -0.98 0.67
CA PHE A 580 -13.91 -0.81 0.48
C PHE A 580 -14.24 0.60 -0.05
N LEU A 581 -13.67 1.64 0.55
CA LEU A 581 -13.87 3.03 0.12
C LEU A 581 -13.34 3.27 -1.30
N ASN A 582 -12.15 2.77 -1.60
CA ASN A 582 -11.53 2.95 -2.90
C ASN A 582 -12.28 2.19 -4.02
N LYS A 583 -12.74 0.96 -3.77
CA LYS A 583 -13.60 0.21 -4.72
C LYS A 583 -14.93 0.91 -4.99
N ARG A 584 -15.42 1.74 -4.06
CA ARG A 584 -16.62 2.58 -4.22
C ARG A 584 -16.34 3.97 -4.77
N LYS A 585 -15.11 4.23 -5.25
CA LYS A 585 -14.65 5.51 -5.81
C LYS A 585 -14.77 6.68 -4.81
N ALA A 586 -14.52 6.43 -3.52
CA ALA A 586 -14.60 7.44 -2.47
C ALA A 586 -13.28 8.19 -2.22
N TYR A 587 -12.15 7.69 -2.76
CA TYR A 587 -10.81 8.21 -2.53
C TYR A 587 -10.40 8.23 -1.05
N CYS A 588 -9.97 7.08 -0.54
CA CYS A 588 -9.18 6.95 0.68
C CYS A 588 -7.70 6.95 0.30
N GLY A 589 -7.03 8.09 0.49
CA GLY A 589 -5.66 8.35 0.08
C GLY A 589 -4.58 7.93 1.09
N GLY A 590 -4.95 7.44 2.28
CA GLY A 590 -4.00 6.99 3.29
C GLY A 590 -4.63 6.35 4.53
N ILE A 591 -3.80 5.75 5.38
CA ILE A 591 -4.18 5.10 6.64
C ILE A 591 -3.48 5.79 7.82
N GLY A 592 -4.28 6.25 8.78
CA GLY A 592 -3.82 6.85 10.03
C GLY A 592 -3.83 5.83 11.15
N ILE A 593 -2.68 5.64 11.79
CA ILE A 593 -2.51 4.73 12.93
C ILE A 593 -2.21 5.57 14.16
N GLN A 594 -3.16 5.67 15.09
CA GLN A 594 -2.98 6.49 16.30
C GLN A 594 -1.75 6.04 17.10
N SER A 595 -1.53 4.72 17.25
CA SER A 595 -0.34 4.17 17.94
C SER A 595 -0.16 4.65 19.39
N HIS A 596 -1.24 4.69 20.18
CA HIS A 596 -1.17 4.80 21.64
C HIS A 596 -0.68 3.48 22.27
N LEU A 597 0.63 3.34 22.44
CA LEU A 597 1.29 2.12 22.94
C LEU A 597 1.25 2.07 24.46
N ARG A 598 0.46 1.13 25.01
CA ARG A 598 0.23 0.97 26.45
C ARG A 598 0.78 -0.31 27.06
N ILE A 599 1.29 -1.20 26.21
CA ILE A 599 1.86 -2.48 26.62
C ILE A 599 3.32 -2.45 26.21
N VAL A 600 4.22 -2.52 27.19
CA VAL A 600 5.67 -2.48 27.03
C VAL A 600 6.31 -3.60 27.88
N PRO A 601 7.47 -4.16 27.48
CA PRO A 601 8.26 -3.83 26.29
C PRO A 601 7.56 -4.22 24.98
N LEU A 602 7.92 -3.53 23.90
CA LEU A 602 7.40 -3.83 22.57
C LEU A 602 8.08 -5.04 21.97
N ASP A 603 7.34 -5.77 21.15
CA ASP A 603 7.87 -6.80 20.27
C ASP A 603 7.96 -6.23 18.85
N GLU A 604 9.20 -6.07 18.37
CA GLU A 604 9.55 -5.42 17.12
C GLU A 604 9.01 -6.17 15.89
N GLU A 605 8.95 -7.50 15.95
CA GLU A 605 8.44 -8.32 14.85
C GLU A 605 6.92 -8.29 14.79
N VAL A 606 6.25 -8.35 15.94
CA VAL A 606 4.80 -8.13 16.02
C VAL A 606 4.44 -6.75 15.49
N LEU A 607 5.16 -5.71 15.94
CA LEU A 607 4.88 -4.35 15.50
C LEU A 607 5.11 -4.18 13.99
N LYS A 608 6.21 -4.71 13.47
CA LYS A 608 6.52 -4.73 12.03
C LYS A 608 5.41 -5.41 11.24
N LYS A 609 5.01 -6.62 11.65
CA LYS A 609 3.97 -7.39 10.96
C LYS A 609 2.65 -6.62 10.93
N ARG A 610 2.25 -5.98 12.04
CA ARG A 610 1.02 -5.20 12.11
C ARG A 610 1.00 -4.00 11.17
N VAL A 611 2.10 -3.24 11.11
CA VAL A 611 2.22 -2.09 10.20
C VAL A 611 2.20 -2.56 8.74
N GLN A 612 2.87 -3.65 8.42
CA GLN A 612 2.88 -4.23 7.06
C GLN A 612 1.48 -4.67 6.62
N ILE A 613 0.69 -5.29 7.51
CA ILE A 613 -0.69 -5.70 7.21
C ILE A 613 -1.57 -4.47 6.97
N ALA A 614 -1.46 -3.44 7.82
CA ALA A 614 -2.19 -2.19 7.61
C ALA A 614 -1.78 -1.53 6.29
N GLY A 615 -0.52 -1.64 5.89
CA GLY A 615 0.04 -1.08 4.65
C GLY A 615 -0.07 -1.95 3.41
N ARG A 616 -0.78 -3.08 3.44
CA ARG A 616 -0.82 -4.04 2.31
C ARG A 616 -1.42 -3.47 1.02
N LEU A 617 -2.17 -2.38 1.12
CA LEU A 617 -2.71 -1.67 -0.05
C LEU A 617 -1.71 -0.68 -0.68
N ASN A 618 -0.49 -0.60 -0.14
CA ASN A 618 0.52 0.39 -0.53
C ASN A 618 0.02 1.84 -0.42
N LEU A 619 -0.97 2.08 0.45
CA LEU A 619 -1.43 3.41 0.80
C LEU A 619 -0.45 4.04 1.80
N PRO A 620 -0.16 5.35 1.69
CA PRO A 620 0.64 6.07 2.68
C PRO A 620 0.08 5.88 4.10
N ILE A 621 0.97 5.56 5.03
CA ILE A 621 0.68 5.47 6.47
C ILE A 621 1.26 6.68 7.20
N THR A 622 0.42 7.28 8.04
CA THR A 622 0.86 8.22 9.07
C THR A 622 0.67 7.58 10.43
N ILE A 623 1.70 7.60 11.27
CA ILE A 623 1.54 7.34 12.70
C ILE A 623 1.09 8.65 13.33
N THR A 624 -0.19 8.76 13.67
CA THR A 624 -0.87 10.06 13.85
C THR A 624 -0.86 10.59 15.28
N GLU A 625 -0.84 9.71 16.28
CA GLU A 625 -1.04 10.06 17.69
C GLU A 625 -0.07 9.31 18.62
N PHE A 626 1.18 9.15 18.17
CA PHE A 626 2.16 8.31 18.84
C PHE A 626 2.35 8.71 20.32
N SER A 627 2.17 7.72 21.21
CA SER A 627 2.51 7.84 22.63
C SER A 627 2.95 6.49 23.17
N VAL A 628 3.92 6.50 24.11
CA VAL A 628 4.37 5.31 24.84
C VAL A 628 4.10 5.55 26.32
N HIS A 629 3.21 4.74 26.88
CA HIS A 629 2.76 4.85 28.27
C HIS A 629 3.58 3.94 29.18
N SER A 630 4.31 4.53 30.11
CA SER A 630 4.97 3.87 31.24
C SER A 630 5.40 4.93 32.23
N THR A 631 5.32 4.70 33.53
CA THR A 631 5.89 5.62 34.53
C THR A 631 7.42 5.62 34.51
N ASP A 632 8.03 4.49 34.15
CA ASP A 632 9.48 4.37 34.00
C ASP A 632 9.97 4.98 32.68
N VAL A 633 10.82 6.01 32.78
CA VAL A 633 11.35 6.77 31.64
C VAL A 633 12.24 5.90 30.76
N GLN A 634 13.00 4.96 31.32
CA GLN A 634 13.91 4.13 30.53
C GLN A 634 13.13 3.12 29.67
N THR A 635 12.08 2.51 30.24
CA THR A 635 11.14 1.67 29.49
C THR A 635 10.49 2.47 28.35
N ARG A 636 10.09 3.73 28.60
CA ARG A 636 9.58 4.60 27.52
C ARG A 636 10.63 4.85 26.44
N ALA A 637 11.88 5.11 26.82
CA ALA A 637 12.97 5.37 25.87
C ALA A 637 13.24 4.15 24.99
N ASN A 638 13.27 2.94 25.56
CA ASN A 638 13.50 1.70 24.83
C ASN A 638 12.34 1.39 23.87
N ALA A 639 11.09 1.50 24.34
CA ALA A 639 9.92 1.29 23.50
C ALA A 639 9.77 2.35 22.40
N LEU A 640 10.13 3.61 22.67
CA LEU A 640 10.19 4.66 21.66
C LEU A 640 11.19 4.30 20.56
N ASP A 641 12.40 3.87 20.92
CA ASP A 641 13.43 3.44 19.97
C ASP A 641 12.94 2.31 19.06
N THR A 642 12.35 1.28 19.65
CA THR A 642 11.79 0.15 18.91
C THR A 642 10.72 0.60 17.93
N ALA A 643 9.72 1.35 18.38
CA ALA A 643 8.63 1.77 17.53
C ALA A 643 9.08 2.71 16.40
N PHE A 644 9.91 3.71 16.73
CA PHE A 644 10.42 4.64 15.74
C PHE A 644 11.26 3.95 14.66
N ARG A 645 12.11 2.97 15.01
CA ARG A 645 12.88 2.19 14.02
C ARG A 645 11.99 1.33 13.14
N VAL A 646 11.03 0.62 13.73
CA VAL A 646 10.08 -0.22 12.96
C VAL A 646 9.29 0.63 11.98
N TYR A 647 8.73 1.76 12.42
CA TYR A 647 7.94 2.65 11.58
C TYR A 647 8.80 3.34 10.52
N PHE A 648 9.98 3.84 10.88
CA PHE A 648 10.85 4.51 9.93
C PHE A 648 11.43 3.55 8.88
N ALA A 649 11.54 2.25 9.19
CA ALA A 649 11.96 1.20 8.26
C ALA A 649 10.85 0.68 7.33
N ASP A 650 9.58 1.07 7.53
CA ASP A 650 8.47 0.65 6.67
C ASP A 650 8.25 1.64 5.51
N PRO A 651 8.27 1.20 4.24
CA PRO A 651 8.18 2.10 3.10
C PRO A 651 6.84 2.83 2.97
N ASN A 652 5.75 2.29 3.53
CA ASN A 652 4.44 2.93 3.49
C ASN A 652 4.33 4.05 4.52
N VAL A 653 5.05 3.94 5.64
CA VAL A 653 5.05 5.01 6.64
C VAL A 653 5.84 6.20 6.11
N HIS A 654 5.26 7.40 6.18
CA HIS A 654 5.94 8.63 5.74
C HIS A 654 5.99 9.72 6.82
N ALA A 655 5.27 9.54 7.94
CA ALA A 655 5.31 10.47 9.06
C ALA A 655 4.95 9.82 10.40
N ILE A 656 5.55 10.33 11.48
CA ILE A 656 5.25 10.01 12.88
C ILE A 656 4.98 11.31 13.64
N LEU A 657 3.77 11.44 14.19
CA LEU A 657 3.31 12.58 14.97
C LEU A 657 3.09 12.12 16.42
N LEU A 658 3.79 12.75 17.36
CA LEU A 658 3.60 12.52 18.80
C LEU A 658 2.27 13.12 19.27
N TRP A 659 1.49 12.46 20.12
CA TRP A 659 0.28 13.06 20.71
C TRP A 659 0.57 13.94 21.95
N GLY A 660 1.50 14.85 21.77
CA GLY A 660 2.09 15.68 22.83
C GLY A 660 3.41 15.11 23.34
N PHE A 661 4.24 15.98 23.92
CA PHE A 661 5.56 15.63 24.45
C PHE A 661 5.86 16.30 25.80
N ALA A 662 5.08 17.34 26.16
CA ALA A 662 5.41 18.26 27.22
C ALA A 662 4.63 18.01 28.51
N ASP A 663 5.34 17.81 29.61
CA ASP A 663 4.81 17.68 30.97
C ASP A 663 4.09 18.95 31.46
N GLN A 664 4.59 20.13 31.09
CA GLN A 664 4.03 21.42 31.51
C GLN A 664 2.62 21.70 30.95
N PHE A 665 2.25 21.00 29.88
CA PHE A 665 0.95 21.14 29.25
C PHE A 665 0.33 19.76 29.14
N PRO A 666 -0.23 19.25 30.25
CA PRO A 666 -0.66 17.87 30.31
C PRO A 666 -1.79 17.58 29.33
N SER A 667 -1.80 16.34 28.84
CA SER A 667 -2.84 15.81 27.97
C SER A 667 -3.77 14.87 28.76
N PHE A 668 -4.32 13.85 28.12
CA PHE A 668 -5.27 12.91 28.74
C PHE A 668 -4.61 11.91 29.72
N ALA A 669 -3.28 11.80 29.74
CA ALA A 669 -2.52 10.96 30.68
C ALA A 669 -1.14 11.56 30.97
N ASN A 670 -0.49 11.14 32.06
CA ASN A 670 0.74 11.77 32.60
C ASN A 670 2.01 10.92 32.46
N ASP A 671 1.93 9.81 31.74
CA ASP A 671 2.93 8.73 31.71
C ASP A 671 3.59 8.55 30.34
N PHE A 672 3.60 9.59 29.50
CA PHE A 672 4.19 9.50 28.15
C PHE A 672 5.00 10.74 27.73
N TYR A 673 5.22 11.71 28.64
CA TYR A 673 5.97 12.93 28.31
C TYR A 673 7.46 12.66 28.06
N LEU A 674 8.02 13.48 27.16
CA LEU A 674 9.41 13.41 26.71
C LEU A 674 10.28 14.54 27.30
N THR A 675 9.66 15.50 28.00
CA THR A 675 10.35 16.63 28.62
C THR A 675 9.95 16.83 30.06
N GLU A 676 10.76 17.60 30.79
CA GLU A 676 10.57 17.94 32.20
C GLU A 676 10.78 19.44 32.43
N GLY A 677 9.88 20.03 33.22
CA GLY A 677 9.96 21.40 33.72
C GLY A 677 9.67 22.49 32.68
N LYS A 678 9.64 23.74 33.15
CA LYS A 678 9.30 24.94 32.33
C LYS A 678 10.25 25.22 31.16
N TYR A 679 11.38 24.52 31.09
CA TYR A 679 12.38 24.63 30.02
C TYR A 679 12.25 23.54 28.97
N PHE A 680 11.32 22.58 29.14
CA PHE A 680 11.15 21.45 28.24
C PHE A 680 12.45 20.66 28.07
N THR A 681 13.18 20.44 29.16
CA THR A 681 14.43 19.68 29.14
C THR A 681 14.10 18.23 28.77
N PRO A 682 14.69 17.64 27.71
CA PRO A 682 14.40 16.27 27.33
C PRO A 682 14.80 15.29 28.43
N ASN A 683 13.88 14.41 28.83
CA ASN A 683 14.21 13.25 29.67
C ASN A 683 14.85 12.14 28.81
N ALA A 684 15.13 10.96 29.36
CA ALA A 684 15.81 9.88 28.61
C ALA A 684 15.06 9.49 27.32
N ALA A 685 13.72 9.47 27.33
CA ALA A 685 12.93 9.17 26.14
C ALA A 685 12.97 10.32 25.11
N GLY A 686 12.92 11.58 25.57
CA GLY A 686 13.09 12.74 24.69
C GLY A 686 14.48 12.84 24.09
N GLN A 687 15.52 12.55 24.87
CA GLN A 687 16.90 12.54 24.40
C GLN A 687 17.12 11.45 23.35
N LYS A 688 16.50 10.28 23.53
CA LYS A 688 16.52 9.19 22.55
C LYS A 688 15.87 9.61 21.23
N LEU A 689 14.68 10.21 21.28
CA LEU A 689 14.02 10.76 20.09
C LEU A 689 14.89 11.77 19.35
N LEU A 690 15.45 12.75 20.07
CA LEU A 690 16.28 13.79 19.46
C LEU A 690 17.59 13.24 18.89
N ASN A 691 18.15 12.19 19.51
CA ASN A 691 19.32 11.49 18.95
C ASN A 691 18.96 10.77 17.64
N LEU A 692 17.81 10.08 17.57
CA LEU A 692 17.34 9.45 16.32
C LEU A 692 17.20 10.50 15.21
N ILE A 693 16.45 11.58 15.44
CA ILE A 693 16.15 12.59 14.41
C ILE A 693 17.40 13.38 13.98
N HIS A 694 18.21 13.85 14.94
CA HIS A 694 19.25 14.83 14.64
C HIS A 694 20.66 14.24 14.51
N LYS A 695 20.88 12.99 14.90
CA LYS A 695 22.19 12.33 14.82
C LYS A 695 22.15 11.08 13.94
N GLU A 696 21.28 10.13 14.25
CA GLU A 696 21.27 8.83 13.56
C GLU A 696 20.63 8.92 12.17
N TRP A 697 19.54 9.68 12.04
CA TRP A 697 18.77 9.87 10.80
C TRP A 697 18.96 11.25 10.19
N SER A 698 20.21 11.70 10.21
CA SER A 698 20.63 12.96 9.64
C SER A 698 21.94 12.79 8.89
N THR A 699 22.14 13.59 7.86
CA THR A 699 23.39 13.62 7.11
C THR A 699 24.06 14.95 7.31
N LYS A 700 25.29 14.90 7.83
CA LYS A 700 26.18 16.05 7.93
C LYS A 700 27.59 15.64 7.48
N LYS A 701 28.19 16.41 6.59
CA LYS A 701 29.54 16.13 6.06
C LYS A 701 30.30 17.43 5.84
N ASP A 702 31.51 17.48 6.38
CA ASP A 702 32.50 18.49 6.04
C ASP A 702 33.47 17.88 5.02
N ILE A 703 33.57 18.49 3.85
CA ILE A 703 34.44 18.10 2.76
C ILE A 703 35.60 19.10 2.73
N ARG A 704 36.83 18.59 2.84
CA ARG A 704 38.07 19.37 2.71
C ARG A 704 38.69 19.04 1.36
N PRO A 705 38.55 19.91 0.35
CA PRO A 705 39.10 19.67 -0.98
C PRO A 705 40.62 19.56 -0.93
N THR A 706 41.19 18.64 -1.71
CA THR A 706 42.64 18.58 -1.96
C THR A 706 43.04 19.32 -3.24
N ASN A 707 42.07 19.60 -4.11
CA ASN A 707 42.24 20.19 -5.43
C ASN A 707 41.16 21.26 -5.65
N LYS A 708 41.31 22.11 -6.68
CA LYS A 708 40.26 23.06 -7.07
C LYS A 708 38.98 22.39 -7.58
N MET A 709 39.08 21.17 -8.11
CA MET A 709 37.91 20.38 -8.49
C MET A 709 37.46 19.52 -7.31
N VAL A 710 36.17 19.58 -7.00
CA VAL A 710 35.52 18.73 -6.01
C VAL A 710 34.62 17.73 -6.75
N ASP A 711 34.79 16.45 -6.43
CA ASP A 711 33.91 15.37 -6.84
C ASP A 711 33.83 14.37 -5.68
N VAL A 712 32.76 14.47 -4.89
CA VAL A 712 32.57 13.65 -3.68
C VAL A 712 31.19 13.04 -3.70
N THR A 713 31.14 11.73 -3.51
CA THR A 713 29.90 10.96 -3.36
C THR A 713 29.61 10.68 -1.90
N ILE A 714 28.40 11.01 -1.46
CA ILE A 714 27.80 10.53 -0.21
C ILE A 714 26.79 9.45 -0.61
N SER A 715 27.12 8.18 -0.36
CA SER A 715 26.31 7.03 -0.82
C SER A 715 24.95 6.93 -0.14
N GLU A 716 24.86 7.34 1.13
CA GLU A 716 23.67 7.20 1.98
C GLU A 716 23.26 8.55 2.60
N ALA A 717 22.82 9.49 1.76
CA ALA A 717 22.28 10.77 2.20
C ALA A 717 20.78 10.66 2.52
N PHE A 718 20.37 10.94 3.76
CA PHE A 718 18.96 10.93 4.17
C PHE A 718 18.13 11.93 3.37
N ARG A 719 17.01 11.48 2.80
CA ARG A 719 16.24 12.32 1.88
C ARG A 719 15.63 13.54 2.57
N GLY A 720 15.67 14.67 1.90
CA GLY A 720 15.20 15.95 2.43
C GLY A 720 15.89 17.16 1.82
N ILE A 721 15.71 18.30 2.46
CA ILE A 721 16.32 19.57 2.06
C ILE A 721 17.65 19.75 2.76
N TYR A 722 18.67 19.99 1.97
CA TYR A 722 20.04 20.22 2.38
C TYR A 722 20.45 21.67 2.18
N LYS A 723 21.40 22.09 3.00
CA LYS A 723 22.18 23.31 2.78
C LYS A 723 23.63 22.92 2.50
N LEU A 724 24.15 23.41 1.37
CA LEU A 724 25.57 23.40 1.04
C LEU A 724 26.15 24.78 1.34
N THR A 725 27.30 24.80 2.00
CA THR A 725 28.04 26.04 2.28
C THR A 725 29.52 25.83 2.00
N ALA A 726 30.10 26.59 1.06
CA ALA A 726 31.54 26.64 0.86
C ALA A 726 32.12 27.81 1.66
N VAL A 727 32.98 27.50 2.64
CA VAL A 727 33.67 28.48 3.47
C VAL A 727 35.13 28.52 3.06
N CYS A 728 35.61 29.67 2.61
CA CYS A 728 37.01 29.90 2.22
C CYS A 728 37.57 31.01 3.12
N ASP A 729 38.71 30.75 3.77
CA ASP A 729 39.35 31.72 4.69
C ASP A 729 38.39 32.26 5.76
N GLY A 730 37.50 31.39 6.26
CA GLY A 730 36.49 31.74 7.26
C GLY A 730 35.26 32.49 6.74
N GLN A 731 35.21 32.84 5.45
CA GLN A 731 34.07 33.51 4.82
C GLN A 731 33.23 32.57 3.98
N ILE A 732 31.91 32.69 4.06
CA ILE A 732 30.99 31.96 3.17
C ILE A 732 31.09 32.56 1.76
N LYS A 733 31.49 31.74 0.78
CA LYS A 733 31.57 32.13 -0.64
C LYS A 733 30.43 31.55 -1.46
N VAL A 734 29.93 30.37 -1.09
CA VAL A 734 28.77 29.75 -1.74
C VAL A 734 27.80 29.29 -0.66
N GLU A 735 26.52 29.55 -0.88
CA GLU A 735 25.42 29.02 -0.08
C GLU A 735 24.28 28.60 -1.01
N LYS A 736 23.83 27.35 -0.90
CA LYS A 736 22.79 26.78 -1.76
C LYS A 736 21.92 25.80 -0.99
N GLU A 737 20.61 25.91 -1.17
CA GLU A 737 19.66 24.88 -0.76
C GLU A 737 19.27 23.99 -1.93
N PHE A 738 19.11 22.70 -1.68
CA PHE A 738 18.68 21.71 -2.68
C PHE A 738 17.95 20.55 -2.01
N TYR A 739 17.22 19.78 -2.80
CA TYR A 739 16.45 18.63 -2.34
C TYR A 739 17.10 17.33 -2.80
N VAL A 740 17.28 16.39 -1.88
CA VAL A 740 17.65 14.99 -2.17
C VAL A 740 16.39 14.14 -2.05
N GLY A 741 15.96 13.58 -3.18
CA GLY A 741 14.80 12.69 -3.26
C GLY A 741 15.19 11.22 -3.41
N ASP A 742 14.30 10.45 -4.02
CA ASP A 742 14.49 9.00 -4.18
C ASP A 742 15.57 8.64 -5.22
N ALA A 743 15.72 9.48 -6.24
CA ALA A 743 16.75 9.31 -7.27
C ALA A 743 18.11 9.87 -6.79
N PRO A 744 19.24 9.34 -7.32
CA PRO A 744 20.55 9.94 -7.10
C PRO A 744 20.55 11.41 -7.49
N THR A 745 21.10 12.26 -6.62
CA THR A 745 21.11 13.72 -6.80
C THR A 745 22.51 14.18 -7.09
N ILE A 746 22.68 14.97 -8.17
CA ILE A 746 23.95 15.64 -8.47
C ILE A 746 23.76 17.13 -8.17
N VAL A 747 24.64 17.67 -7.33
CA VAL A 747 24.66 19.10 -6.99
C VAL A 747 25.96 19.68 -7.49
N ASN A 748 25.81 20.62 -8.41
CA ASN A 748 26.91 21.49 -8.82
C ASN A 748 26.94 22.72 -7.91
N PHE A 749 28.13 23.09 -7.42
CA PHE A 749 28.34 24.33 -6.68
C PHE A 749 29.34 25.24 -7.39
#